data_AF-A0A1D1ZY20-F1
#
_entry.id   AF-A0A1D1ZY20-F1
#
_cell.length_a   1.000
_cell.length_b   1.000
_cell.length_c   1.000
_cell.angle_alpha   90.00
_cell.angle_beta   90.00
_cell.angle_gamma   90.00
#
_symmetry.space_group_name_H-M   'P 1'
#
loop_
_entity.id
_entity.type
_entity.pdbx_description
1 polymer ?
#
loop_
_entity_poly.entity_id
_entity_poly.type
_entity_poly.pdbx_seq_one_letter_code
_entity_poly.pdbx_strand_id
1 'polypeptide(L)'
;MSSALASLRTGLRVPRAGASSTCSSLECRDIMRAPLNVQRISSAPTKARTVCRTSAPEAPVQTNGAAADGSGQLPIAYSPEWLALREHTKEVDSLHLRDLLMDEERAEHFSREHNGIYMDFSRQTMTETTLRLLLNLAERAGLKGKIADMFAGKHINHTEDRAVLHTALRASRDEQVFTDGKDVVPDVHAVLDRIKDFSERVRSGEWRGATGKKLKDVVAVGIGGSYLGPAFVHTALSFDHKSQEEAEGRKLRFLANVDPVDVAKALHGLRAETTLVIVVSKTFTTTETMLNARTVRTWLKAELGPEAVSKHMVAVSTNLKLVKEFGIDTENAFGFWDWVGGRYSVTSAVGVLPLALQYGYEKVEEFLAGARDVDQHFRTAPFASNLPVLLGLLSIWNSTFMKRSSIAILPYCQALAKFPAHIQQVSMESLGKQVSMEGDALPFKAGEVIFGEPGTNGQHSFYQLIHQGRVVPAEFIGVVKSQQSVYLKGELVSNHDELMCNFFAQADALAMGKESVALRAEGLPQSIIPHKTFSGNRPSTSLLLPDMTPFTVGQLLSLYENRVAVQGFIWDINAFDQWGVELGKVLASKVRTKMHEARTKLRKILKEDGFNPSSRKMINRYLEGKAQLLYPEPRDVFPCELIHSEACVAPWDKHESEAED
;
A
#
# COMPACT_ATOMS: atom_id res chain seq x y z
N MET A 1 -50.46 43.11 27.93
CA MET A 1 -50.83 42.14 26.87
C MET A 1 -49.96 40.92 27.09
N SER A 2 -50.19 40.08 28.13
CA SER A 2 -51.39 39.32 28.51
C SER A 2 -51.47 37.99 27.72
N SER A 3 -51.62 36.81 28.35
CA SER A 3 -51.70 36.47 29.79
C SER A 3 -51.46 34.96 30.07
N ALA A 4 -51.37 34.58 31.36
CA ALA A 4 -51.10 33.23 31.93
C ALA A 4 -52.10 32.12 31.48
N LEU A 5 -51.88 30.81 31.71
CA LEU A 5 -51.70 30.02 32.97
C LEU A 5 -50.89 28.71 32.67
N ALA A 6 -50.03 28.10 33.51
CA ALA A 6 -50.17 27.50 34.86
C ALA A 6 -51.10 26.24 34.91
N SER A 7 -50.80 25.09 35.54
CA SER A 7 -49.70 24.61 36.43
C SER A 7 -49.57 23.03 36.32
N LEU A 8 -49.00 22.13 37.16
CA LEU A 8 -48.48 22.14 38.55
C LEU A 8 -47.33 21.12 38.85
N ARG A 9 -47.59 19.92 39.44
CA ARG A 9 -46.63 18.86 39.97
C ARG A 9 -47.35 17.48 39.99
N THR A 10 -46.81 16.27 40.29
CA THR A 10 -45.58 15.68 40.91
C THR A 10 -45.20 14.35 40.18
N GLY A 11 -44.20 13.50 40.53
CA GLY A 11 -43.02 13.63 41.41
C GLY A 11 -42.89 12.63 42.59
N LEU A 12 -42.39 11.38 42.42
CA LEU A 12 -41.93 10.47 43.51
C LEU A 12 -40.98 9.31 43.06
N ARG A 13 -40.57 8.40 43.97
CA ARG A 13 -39.31 7.58 43.94
C ARG A 13 -39.46 6.04 43.78
N VAL A 14 -38.46 5.41 43.12
CA VAL A 14 -37.58 4.23 43.51
C VAL A 14 -38.19 3.09 44.39
N PRO A 15 -38.10 1.78 44.00
CA PRO A 15 -37.05 0.88 44.55
C PRO A 15 -36.58 -0.33 43.67
N ARG A 16 -35.72 -1.19 44.26
CA ARG A 16 -35.06 -2.42 43.73
C ARG A 16 -35.65 -3.73 44.33
N ALA A 17 -35.24 -4.89 43.78
CA ALA A 17 -35.43 -6.29 44.24
C ALA A 17 -36.83 -6.91 44.02
N GLY A 18 -37.01 -8.24 43.88
CA GLY A 18 -36.06 -9.36 43.74
C GLY A 18 -36.77 -10.74 43.65
N ALA A 19 -36.08 -11.78 43.13
CA ALA A 19 -36.36 -13.26 43.11
C ALA A 19 -37.84 -13.79 43.17
N SER A 20 -38.28 -14.80 42.38
CA SER A 20 -37.81 -16.20 42.46
C SER A 20 -38.69 -17.19 41.63
N SER A 21 -38.10 -18.34 41.21
CA SER A 21 -38.77 -19.62 40.80
C SER A 21 -39.67 -19.61 39.51
N THR A 22 -40.05 -20.73 38.85
CA THR A 22 -40.04 -22.19 39.13
C THR A 22 -39.66 -23.07 37.90
N CYS A 23 -39.30 -24.34 38.16
CA CYS A 23 -39.36 -25.52 37.26
C CYS A 23 -38.50 -25.58 35.97
N SER A 24 -38.10 -26.77 35.47
CA SER A 24 -38.23 -28.15 35.99
C SER A 24 -36.99 -29.01 35.67
N SER A 25 -36.80 -30.09 36.44
CA SER A 25 -35.68 -31.03 36.34
C SER A 25 -36.17 -32.46 36.04
N LEU A 26 -35.41 -33.24 35.27
CA LEU A 26 -35.53 -34.70 35.21
C LEU A 26 -34.17 -35.33 34.89
N GLU A 27 -33.59 -36.05 35.85
CA GLU A 27 -32.42 -36.92 35.64
C GLU A 27 -32.88 -38.36 35.34
N CYS A 28 -32.05 -39.13 34.65
CA CYS A 28 -32.07 -40.60 34.78
C CYS A 28 -30.64 -41.20 34.71
N ARG A 29 -30.25 -41.79 35.84
CA ARG A 29 -29.16 -42.76 36.09
C ARG A 29 -29.34 -44.06 35.26
N ASP A 30 -28.44 -45.04 35.21
CA ASP A 30 -27.02 -45.22 35.59
C ASP A 30 -26.55 -46.52 34.87
N ILE A 31 -25.33 -46.60 34.34
CA ILE A 31 -24.60 -47.88 34.14
C ILE A 31 -23.12 -47.66 34.50
N MET A 32 -22.47 -48.65 35.10
CA MET A 32 -21.24 -48.49 35.90
C MET A 32 -20.17 -49.56 35.59
N ARG A 33 -18.89 -49.29 35.96
CA ARG A 33 -17.72 -50.20 36.00
C ARG A 33 -17.05 -50.52 34.64
N ALA A 34 -15.75 -50.85 34.55
CA ALA A 34 -14.56 -50.65 35.40
C ALA A 34 -13.27 -50.96 34.57
N PRO A 35 -12.06 -50.50 34.97
CA PRO A 35 -10.84 -50.60 34.16
C PRO A 35 -9.93 -51.80 34.50
N LEU A 36 -8.92 -52.08 33.65
CA LEU A 36 -7.76 -52.93 33.96
C LEU A 36 -6.48 -52.49 33.20
N ASN A 37 -5.31 -53.05 33.56
CA ASN A 37 -4.02 -52.39 33.36
C ASN A 37 -2.85 -53.35 32.98
N VAL A 38 -1.94 -52.90 32.09
CA VAL A 38 -0.55 -53.35 31.76
C VAL A 38 -0.19 -54.87 31.71
N GLN A 39 0.33 -55.38 30.57
CA GLN A 39 1.72 -55.90 30.40
C GLN A 39 2.06 -56.44 28.97
N ARG A 40 3.32 -56.88 28.78
CA ARG A 40 4.05 -57.18 27.49
C ARG A 40 3.68 -58.58 26.92
N ILE A 41 4.05 -59.03 25.71
CA ILE A 41 5.39 -59.32 25.11
C ILE A 41 5.26 -59.64 23.59
N SER A 42 6.31 -59.39 22.76
CA SER A 42 6.53 -59.88 21.36
C SER A 42 5.60 -59.31 20.25
N SER A 43 5.99 -59.12 18.97
CA SER A 43 7.27 -59.26 18.21
C SER A 43 7.34 -58.22 17.07
N ALA A 44 8.53 -58.02 16.47
CA ALA A 44 8.75 -57.25 15.23
C ALA A 44 8.87 -58.20 13.99
N PRO A 45 8.97 -57.75 12.71
CA PRO A 45 9.07 -56.38 12.15
C PRO A 45 7.89 -56.06 11.16
N THR A 46 7.80 -55.00 10.33
CA THR A 46 8.82 -54.25 9.55
C THR A 46 8.33 -52.88 9.02
N LYS A 47 9.21 -51.86 9.06
CA LYS A 47 9.24 -50.59 8.25
C LYS A 47 7.92 -49.87 7.91
N ALA A 48 7.64 -48.79 8.64
CA ALA A 48 6.84 -47.65 8.16
C ALA A 48 7.53 -46.31 8.53
N ARG A 49 7.07 -45.19 7.93
CA ARG A 49 7.67 -43.84 8.09
C ARG A 49 7.44 -43.27 9.50
N THR A 50 8.43 -42.53 10.03
CA THR A 50 8.37 -41.05 10.28
C THR A 50 9.52 -40.62 11.19
N VAL A 51 10.26 -39.57 10.82
CA VAL A 51 11.13 -38.80 11.73
C VAL A 51 11.03 -37.32 11.35
N CYS A 52 10.52 -36.49 12.28
CA CYS A 52 10.68 -35.05 12.19
C CYS A 52 12.15 -34.70 12.43
N ARG A 53 12.77 -33.88 11.57
CA ARG A 53 14.05 -33.24 11.91
C ARG A 53 13.77 -31.84 12.46
N THR A 54 14.30 -31.61 13.65
CA THR A 54 14.45 -30.27 14.23
C THR A 54 15.42 -29.43 13.39
N SER A 55 15.34 -28.10 13.55
CA SER A 55 16.22 -27.14 12.89
C SER A 55 17.69 -27.38 13.26
N ALA A 56 18.53 -27.62 12.25
CA ALA A 56 19.98 -27.49 12.37
C ALA A 56 20.39 -26.01 12.26
N PRO A 57 21.53 -25.59 12.87
CA PRO A 57 22.07 -24.25 12.66
C PRO A 57 22.53 -24.05 11.21
N GLU A 58 22.60 -22.80 10.78
CA GLU A 58 23.05 -22.43 9.44
C GLU A 58 24.52 -22.82 9.23
N ALA A 59 24.80 -23.55 8.14
CA ALA A 59 26.16 -23.89 7.76
C ALA A 59 26.86 -22.67 7.11
N PRO A 60 28.17 -22.46 7.33
CA PRO A 60 28.89 -21.37 6.70
C PRO A 60 28.89 -21.56 5.17
N VAL A 61 28.48 -20.51 4.45
CA VAL A 61 28.57 -20.48 2.98
C VAL A 61 30.04 -20.54 2.58
N GLN A 62 30.43 -21.57 1.83
CA GLN A 62 31.75 -21.63 1.22
C GLN A 62 31.81 -20.64 0.07
N THR A 63 32.57 -19.55 0.26
CA THR A 63 32.93 -18.63 -0.82
C THR A 63 33.93 -19.33 -1.75
N ASN A 64 33.44 -19.89 -2.86
CA ASN A 64 34.31 -20.28 -3.97
C ASN A 64 35.01 -19.01 -4.49
N GLY A 65 36.34 -19.01 -4.47
CA GLY A 65 37.14 -17.88 -4.94
C GLY A 65 37.08 -17.73 -6.45
N ALA A 66 36.08 -16.99 -6.94
CA ALA A 66 36.20 -16.29 -8.21
C ALA A 66 37.23 -15.16 -8.07
N ALA A 67 38.00 -14.88 -9.12
CA ALA A 67 39.05 -13.86 -9.08
C ALA A 67 38.43 -12.46 -8.93
N ALA A 68 38.92 -11.69 -7.95
CA ALA A 68 38.50 -10.31 -7.75
C ALA A 68 39.16 -9.39 -8.79
N ASP A 69 38.32 -8.71 -9.56
CA ASP A 69 38.63 -7.50 -10.33
C ASP A 69 37.57 -6.44 -9.99
N GLY A 70 37.84 -5.15 -10.23
CA GLY A 70 36.85 -4.08 -10.09
C GLY A 70 36.89 -3.28 -8.77
N SER A 71 36.75 -3.90 -7.59
CA SER A 71 36.95 -3.18 -6.31
C SER A 71 37.19 -4.09 -5.09
N GLY A 72 38.12 -3.70 -4.21
CA GLY A 72 38.53 -4.49 -3.04
C GLY A 72 37.64 -4.34 -1.80
N GLN A 73 36.33 -4.14 -1.96
CA GLN A 73 35.42 -3.83 -0.85
C GLN A 73 34.55 -5.05 -0.47
N LEU A 74 34.68 -5.53 0.76
CA LEU A 74 33.83 -6.59 1.31
C LEU A 74 32.34 -6.20 1.25
N PRO A 75 31.42 -7.13 0.90
CA PRO A 75 29.99 -6.88 0.92
C PRO A 75 29.52 -6.37 2.29
N ILE A 76 28.51 -5.49 2.30
CA ILE A 76 28.14 -4.70 3.49
C ILE A 76 27.89 -5.54 4.75
N ALA A 77 27.36 -6.76 4.61
CA ALA A 77 27.11 -7.71 5.70
C ALA A 77 28.37 -8.25 6.42
N TYR A 78 29.55 -8.06 5.85
CA TYR A 78 30.85 -8.44 6.39
C TYR A 78 31.72 -7.22 6.75
N SER A 79 31.16 -6.01 6.68
CA SER A 79 31.84 -4.78 7.12
C SER A 79 32.01 -4.74 8.65
N PRO A 80 33.09 -4.14 9.18
CA PRO A 80 33.25 -3.93 10.62
C PRO A 80 32.05 -3.24 11.28
N GLU A 81 31.41 -2.31 10.60
CA GLU A 81 30.26 -1.53 11.04
C GLU A 81 29.01 -2.40 11.20
N TRP A 82 28.74 -3.28 10.24
CA TRP A 82 27.65 -4.26 10.33
C TRP A 82 27.93 -5.33 11.41
N LEU A 83 29.18 -5.77 11.52
CA LEU A 83 29.60 -6.73 12.54
C LEU A 83 29.47 -6.11 13.96
N ALA A 84 29.79 -4.83 14.12
CA ALA A 84 29.61 -4.07 15.35
C ALA A 84 28.12 -3.93 15.72
N LEU A 85 27.25 -3.57 14.76
CA LEU A 85 25.79 -3.54 14.98
C LEU A 85 25.23 -4.90 15.40
N ARG A 86 25.74 -5.99 14.80
CA ARG A 86 25.34 -7.36 15.14
C ARG A 86 25.84 -7.81 16.52
N GLU A 87 26.98 -7.31 16.99
CA GLU A 87 27.46 -7.58 18.34
C GLU A 87 26.70 -6.73 19.38
N HIS A 88 26.42 -5.47 19.05
CA HIS A 88 25.71 -4.51 19.90
C HIS A 88 24.26 -4.90 20.22
N THR A 89 23.61 -5.79 19.44
CA THR A 89 22.28 -6.31 19.83
C THR A 89 22.32 -6.99 21.19
N LYS A 90 23.44 -7.62 21.59
CA LYS A 90 23.58 -8.30 22.89
C LYS A 90 23.49 -7.35 24.08
N GLU A 91 23.97 -6.11 23.91
CA GLU A 91 23.81 -5.06 24.92
C GLU A 91 22.34 -4.62 24.95
N VAL A 92 21.76 -4.36 23.77
CA VAL A 92 20.37 -3.88 23.63
C VAL A 92 19.31 -4.89 24.07
N ASP A 93 19.57 -6.20 23.93
CA ASP A 93 18.68 -7.29 24.39
C ASP A 93 18.45 -7.26 25.92
N SER A 94 19.35 -6.60 26.69
CA SER A 94 19.18 -6.38 28.13
C SER A 94 18.33 -5.15 28.49
N LEU A 95 18.09 -4.25 27.53
CA LEU A 95 17.44 -2.96 27.75
C LEU A 95 15.92 -3.06 27.57
N HIS A 96 15.18 -2.28 28.37
CA HIS A 96 13.74 -2.14 28.24
C HIS A 96 13.36 -0.66 28.03
N LEU A 97 12.47 -0.39 27.06
CA LEU A 97 12.02 0.97 26.73
C LEU A 97 11.52 1.78 27.93
N ARG A 98 10.78 1.15 28.87
CA ARG A 98 10.37 1.75 30.16
C ARG A 98 11.47 2.54 30.88
N ASP A 99 12.71 2.05 30.86
CA ASP A 99 13.83 2.66 31.59
C ASP A 99 14.51 3.72 30.71
N LEU A 100 14.68 3.41 29.41
CA LEU A 100 15.22 4.32 28.39
C LEU A 100 14.36 5.57 28.13
N LEU A 101 13.10 5.59 28.59
CA LEU A 101 12.18 6.72 28.47
C LEU A 101 12.09 7.57 29.75
N MET A 102 12.80 7.20 30.83
CA MET A 102 12.98 8.06 32.01
C MET A 102 14.19 9.00 31.87
N ASP A 103 14.91 8.90 30.74
CA ASP A 103 16.03 9.73 30.35
C ASP A 103 15.51 10.84 29.41
N GLU A 104 15.29 12.03 29.97
CA GLU A 104 14.72 13.18 29.26
C GLU A 104 15.69 13.74 28.19
N GLU A 105 17.00 13.71 28.45
CA GLU A 105 18.04 14.13 27.50
C GLU A 105 18.08 13.20 26.28
N ARG A 106 18.04 11.87 26.50
CA ARG A 106 17.88 10.88 25.42
C ARG A 106 16.58 11.08 24.65
N ALA A 107 15.48 11.44 25.32
CA ALA A 107 14.20 11.66 24.65
C ALA A 107 14.26 12.86 23.68
N GLU A 108 14.85 13.98 24.11
CA GLU A 108 15.11 15.15 23.26
C GLU A 108 16.09 14.79 22.12
N HIS A 109 17.20 14.11 22.43
CA HIS A 109 18.19 13.66 21.44
C HIS A 109 17.63 12.68 20.39
N PHE A 110 16.51 12.00 20.66
CA PHE A 110 15.78 11.14 19.71
C PHE A 110 14.48 11.77 19.17
N SER A 111 14.42 13.10 19.14
CA SER A 111 13.47 13.88 18.34
C SER A 111 14.17 14.62 17.19
N ARG A 112 13.53 14.77 16.02
CA ARG A 112 14.00 15.65 14.92
C ARG A 112 12.81 16.29 14.23
N GLU A 113 12.98 17.51 13.74
CA GLU A 113 11.97 18.20 12.93
C GLU A 113 12.55 18.64 11.59
N HIS A 114 11.73 18.60 10.54
CA HIS A 114 11.97 19.34 9.30
C HIS A 114 10.65 19.92 8.77
N ASN A 115 10.59 21.25 8.67
CA ASN A 115 9.48 22.01 8.07
C ASN A 115 8.07 21.52 8.52
N GLY A 116 7.87 21.45 9.84
CA GLY A 116 6.62 20.99 10.47
C GLY A 116 6.48 19.48 10.63
N ILE A 117 7.28 18.65 9.95
CA ILE A 117 7.31 17.19 10.20
C ILE A 117 8.14 16.93 11.46
N TYR A 118 7.48 16.71 12.59
CA TYR A 118 8.14 16.28 13.82
C TYR A 118 8.22 14.75 13.87
N MET A 119 9.40 14.20 14.17
CA MET A 119 9.70 12.77 14.24
C MET A 119 10.33 12.42 15.59
N ASP A 120 9.56 11.72 16.42
CA ASP A 120 10.00 11.10 17.67
C ASP A 120 10.34 9.62 17.42
N PHE A 121 11.57 9.23 17.72
CA PHE A 121 12.04 7.85 17.70
C PHE A 121 12.64 7.41 19.05
N SER A 122 12.34 8.14 20.13
CA SER A 122 12.74 7.81 21.51
C SER A 122 12.29 6.40 21.94
N ARG A 123 11.15 5.96 21.41
CA ARG A 123 10.52 4.64 21.62
C ARG A 123 11.11 3.52 20.75
N GLN A 124 12.25 3.74 20.09
CA GLN A 124 13.02 2.67 19.45
C GLN A 124 13.91 1.96 20.47
N THR A 125 14.00 0.62 20.41
CA THR A 125 14.88 -0.18 21.29
C THR A 125 16.34 0.06 20.90
N MET A 126 16.93 1.17 21.36
CA MET A 126 18.28 1.62 21.00
C MET A 126 18.84 2.69 21.94
N THR A 127 20.16 2.85 21.89
CA THR A 127 20.96 3.87 22.59
C THR A 127 21.68 4.79 21.60
N GLU A 128 22.31 5.87 22.06
CA GLU A 128 23.12 6.74 21.20
C GLU A 128 24.25 5.99 20.51
N THR A 129 24.84 4.99 21.17
CA THR A 129 25.82 4.07 20.56
C THR A 129 25.21 3.33 19.37
N THR A 130 23.95 2.86 19.48
CA THR A 130 23.24 2.25 18.35
C THR A 130 23.06 3.23 17.20
N LEU A 131 22.62 4.47 17.47
CA LEU A 131 22.42 5.49 16.44
C LEU A 131 23.76 5.84 15.74
N ARG A 132 24.83 6.03 16.51
CA ARG A 132 26.19 6.25 15.97
C ARG A 132 26.65 5.08 15.09
N LEU A 133 26.42 3.84 15.50
CA LEU A 133 26.76 2.66 14.70
C LEU A 133 25.93 2.56 13.41
N LEU A 134 24.65 2.94 13.43
CA LEU A 134 23.78 3.02 12.25
C LEU A 134 24.23 4.12 11.27
N LEU A 135 24.64 5.28 11.79
CA LEU A 135 25.21 6.37 10.98
C LEU A 135 26.56 5.96 10.36
N ASN A 136 27.43 5.28 11.12
CA ASN A 136 28.67 4.71 10.59
C ASN A 136 28.39 3.69 9.47
N LEU A 137 27.34 2.87 9.59
CA LEU A 137 26.93 1.94 8.52
C LEU A 137 26.47 2.68 7.26
N ALA A 138 25.75 3.80 7.38
CA ALA A 138 25.34 4.63 6.25
C ALA A 138 26.54 5.22 5.49
N GLU A 139 27.53 5.75 6.22
CA GLU A 139 28.78 6.23 5.61
C GLU A 139 29.57 5.06 4.97
N ARG A 140 29.66 3.90 5.64
CA ARG A 140 30.33 2.71 5.09
C ARG A 140 29.68 2.18 3.82
N ALA A 141 28.36 2.27 3.70
CA ALA A 141 27.61 1.90 2.51
C ALA A 141 27.75 2.92 1.36
N GLY A 142 28.48 4.02 1.56
CA GLY A 142 28.64 5.09 0.56
C GLY A 142 27.34 5.86 0.31
N LEU A 143 26.42 5.91 1.27
CA LEU A 143 25.05 6.40 1.08
C LEU A 143 25.02 7.79 0.45
N LYS A 144 25.91 8.70 0.85
CA LYS A 144 25.98 10.07 0.32
C LYS A 144 26.29 10.10 -1.18
N GLY A 145 27.15 9.18 -1.64
CA GLY A 145 27.44 8.99 -3.06
C GLY A 145 26.24 8.42 -3.81
N LYS A 146 25.60 7.38 -3.27
CA LYS A 146 24.41 6.75 -3.88
C LYS A 146 23.22 7.72 -4.01
N ILE A 147 23.02 8.60 -3.02
CA ILE A 147 22.04 9.70 -3.08
C ILE A 147 22.45 10.71 -4.16
N ALA A 148 23.70 11.20 -4.15
CA ALA A 148 24.17 12.16 -5.15
C ALA A 148 24.03 11.62 -6.58
N ASP A 149 24.31 10.34 -6.79
CA ASP A 149 24.23 9.65 -8.08
C ASP A 149 22.79 9.49 -8.58
N MET A 150 21.82 9.28 -7.67
CA MET A 150 20.39 9.31 -7.99
C MET A 150 19.97 10.71 -8.46
N PHE A 151 20.29 11.76 -7.70
CA PHE A 151 19.94 13.15 -8.07
C PHE A 151 20.72 13.67 -9.28
N ALA A 152 21.87 13.09 -9.60
CA ALA A 152 22.67 13.40 -10.80
C ALA A 152 22.26 12.58 -12.03
N GLY A 153 21.16 11.81 -11.97
CA GLY A 153 20.62 11.08 -13.11
C GLY A 153 21.49 9.93 -13.61
N LYS A 154 22.41 9.41 -12.79
CA LYS A 154 23.19 8.23 -13.17
C LYS A 154 22.32 6.99 -13.28
N HIS A 155 22.74 6.04 -14.10
CA HIS A 155 22.00 4.79 -14.37
C HIS A 155 22.09 3.77 -13.23
N ILE A 156 21.59 4.12 -12.05
CA ILE A 156 21.66 3.29 -10.83
C ILE A 156 20.70 2.08 -10.86
N ASN A 157 19.72 2.03 -11.78
CA ASN A 157 18.95 0.81 -12.06
C ASN A 157 19.74 -0.06 -13.06
N HIS A 158 20.87 -0.62 -12.62
CA HIS A 158 21.81 -1.33 -13.51
C HIS A 158 21.17 -2.50 -14.27
N THR A 159 20.19 -3.21 -13.68
CA THR A 159 19.56 -4.39 -14.34
C THR A 159 18.64 -4.03 -15.51
N GLU A 160 18.23 -2.75 -15.62
CA GLU A 160 17.45 -2.23 -16.76
C GLU A 160 18.18 -1.15 -17.56
N ASP A 161 19.41 -0.81 -17.17
CA ASP A 161 20.24 0.32 -17.64
C ASP A 161 19.46 1.65 -17.71
N ARG A 162 19.02 2.16 -16.54
CA ARG A 162 18.27 3.43 -16.46
C ARG A 162 18.65 4.30 -15.26
N ALA A 163 18.52 5.62 -15.48
CA ALA A 163 18.40 6.61 -14.43
C ALA A 163 17.16 6.40 -13.54
N VAL A 164 17.15 7.03 -12.37
CA VAL A 164 16.05 6.98 -11.40
C VAL A 164 15.76 8.39 -10.90
N LEU A 165 14.83 9.08 -11.59
CA LEU A 165 14.68 10.54 -11.52
C LEU A 165 13.28 11.01 -11.11
N HIS A 166 12.57 10.24 -10.28
CA HIS A 166 11.25 10.63 -9.77
C HIS A 166 11.25 11.97 -9.00
N THR A 167 12.39 12.40 -8.49
CA THR A 167 12.65 13.71 -7.89
C THR A 167 12.64 14.85 -8.92
N ALA A 168 13.08 14.60 -10.16
CA ALA A 168 13.06 15.59 -11.24
C ALA A 168 11.64 15.98 -11.68
N LEU A 169 10.64 15.14 -11.42
CA LEU A 169 9.22 15.41 -11.67
C LEU A 169 8.66 16.61 -10.87
N ARG A 170 9.39 17.02 -9.83
CA ARG A 170 9.00 18.06 -8.86
C ARG A 170 10.07 19.14 -8.65
N ALA A 171 11.18 19.08 -9.41
CA ALA A 171 12.21 20.11 -9.45
C ALA A 171 11.63 21.50 -9.81
N SER A 172 12.31 22.58 -9.43
CA SER A 172 11.95 23.92 -9.89
C SER A 172 12.19 24.07 -11.42
N ARG A 173 11.84 25.22 -12.01
CA ARG A 173 12.04 25.46 -13.47
C ARG A 173 13.47 25.87 -13.82
N ASP A 174 14.24 26.25 -12.82
CA ASP A 174 15.61 26.74 -12.85
C ASP A 174 16.64 25.70 -12.35
N GLU A 175 16.18 24.61 -11.71
CA GLU A 175 16.98 23.42 -11.50
C GLU A 175 17.30 22.72 -12.83
N GLN A 176 18.47 22.09 -12.92
CA GLN A 176 18.90 21.29 -14.07
C GLN A 176 19.19 19.86 -13.63
N VAL A 177 18.67 18.87 -14.36
CA VAL A 177 18.86 17.45 -14.05
C VAL A 177 19.14 16.68 -15.34
N PHE A 178 20.35 16.13 -15.45
CA PHE A 178 20.82 15.50 -16.68
C PHE A 178 20.72 13.97 -16.61
N THR A 179 20.22 13.35 -17.69
CA THR A 179 20.48 11.94 -18.03
C THR A 179 20.79 11.87 -19.52
N ASP A 180 21.66 10.95 -19.94
CA ASP A 180 22.03 10.76 -21.35
C ASP A 180 22.55 12.04 -22.07
N GLY A 181 23.10 12.98 -21.30
CA GLY A 181 23.55 14.30 -21.78
C GLY A 181 22.44 15.33 -22.01
N LYS A 182 21.17 15.01 -21.73
CA LYS A 182 20.03 15.92 -21.84
C LYS A 182 19.50 16.34 -20.47
N ASP A 183 19.25 17.65 -20.30
CA ASP A 183 18.47 18.18 -19.18
C ASP A 183 16.98 17.79 -19.32
N VAL A 184 16.41 17.09 -18.35
CA VAL A 184 15.02 16.61 -18.40
C VAL A 184 14.02 17.57 -17.76
N VAL A 185 14.48 18.57 -17.01
CA VAL A 185 13.58 19.51 -16.32
C VAL A 185 12.69 20.30 -17.30
N PRO A 186 13.18 20.77 -18.48
CA PRO A 186 12.31 21.39 -19.49
C PRO A 186 11.23 20.45 -20.05
N ASP A 187 11.53 19.16 -20.25
CA ASP A 187 10.54 18.16 -20.70
C ASP A 187 9.45 17.94 -19.63
N VAL A 188 9.85 17.88 -18.35
CA VAL A 188 8.94 17.74 -17.21
C VAL A 188 7.96 18.91 -17.18
N HIS A 189 8.46 20.14 -17.18
CA HIS A 189 7.61 21.33 -17.12
C HIS A 189 6.73 21.49 -18.37
N ALA A 190 7.20 21.10 -19.56
CA ALA A 190 6.37 21.09 -20.77
C ALA A 190 5.17 20.10 -20.68
N VAL A 191 5.33 18.97 -19.99
CA VAL A 191 4.20 18.06 -19.69
C VAL A 191 3.29 18.66 -18.61
N LEU A 192 3.84 19.25 -17.56
CA LEU A 192 3.07 19.90 -16.49
C LEU A 192 2.22 21.06 -17.03
N ASP A 193 2.78 21.91 -17.89
CA ASP A 193 2.07 23.03 -18.53
C ASP A 193 0.93 22.55 -19.44
N ARG A 194 1.12 21.46 -20.19
CA ARG A 194 0.03 20.83 -20.96
C ARG A 194 -1.08 20.27 -20.06
N ILE A 195 -0.73 19.72 -18.89
CA ILE A 195 -1.73 19.24 -17.92
C ILE A 195 -2.48 20.43 -17.29
N LYS A 196 -1.78 21.54 -17.01
CA LYS A 196 -2.38 22.78 -16.51
C LYS A 196 -3.46 23.28 -17.47
N ASP A 197 -3.10 23.59 -18.73
CA ASP A 197 -4.02 24.00 -19.81
C ASP A 197 -5.23 23.07 -19.91
N PHE A 198 -4.98 21.77 -20.10
CA PHE A 198 -6.06 20.80 -20.27
C PHE A 198 -6.98 20.72 -19.05
N SER A 199 -6.43 20.75 -17.83
CA SER A 199 -7.21 20.68 -16.61
C SER A 199 -8.07 21.94 -16.40
N GLU A 200 -7.52 23.14 -16.65
CA GLU A 200 -8.23 24.41 -16.57
C GLU A 200 -9.36 24.49 -17.60
N ARG A 201 -9.12 24.01 -18.83
CA ARG A 201 -10.09 23.96 -19.92
C ARG A 201 -11.19 22.92 -19.67
N VAL A 202 -10.91 21.80 -19.00
CA VAL A 202 -11.94 20.85 -18.54
C VAL A 202 -12.73 21.37 -17.32
N ARG A 203 -12.10 22.10 -16.39
CA ARG A 203 -12.74 22.63 -15.17
C ARG A 203 -13.65 23.83 -15.46
N SER A 204 -13.15 24.83 -16.18
CA SER A 204 -13.97 25.89 -16.80
C SER A 204 -15.02 25.28 -17.74
N GLY A 205 -14.63 24.19 -18.40
CA GLY A 205 -15.44 23.42 -19.32
C GLY A 205 -15.38 23.92 -20.76
N GLU A 206 -14.44 24.79 -21.14
CA GLU A 206 -14.13 25.05 -22.56
C GLU A 206 -14.02 23.72 -23.32
N TRP A 207 -13.33 22.74 -22.72
CA TRP A 207 -13.44 21.34 -23.13
C TRP A 207 -14.80 20.76 -22.73
N ARG A 208 -15.65 20.51 -23.74
CA ARG A 208 -16.96 19.87 -23.60
C ARG A 208 -16.92 18.41 -24.07
N GLY A 209 -17.78 17.58 -23.48
CA GLY A 209 -18.07 16.24 -24.00
C GLY A 209 -18.82 16.27 -25.34
N ALA A 210 -19.03 15.10 -25.94
CA ALA A 210 -19.67 14.92 -27.24
C ALA A 210 -21.08 15.55 -27.35
N THR A 211 -21.80 15.69 -26.24
CA THR A 211 -23.13 16.33 -26.16
C THR A 211 -23.08 17.82 -25.83
N GLY A 212 -21.91 18.46 -25.85
CA GLY A 212 -21.73 19.87 -25.50
C GLY A 212 -21.77 20.19 -24.00
N LYS A 213 -21.85 19.17 -23.13
CA LYS A 213 -21.92 19.31 -21.66
C LYS A 213 -20.52 19.35 -21.02
N LYS A 214 -20.41 19.96 -19.84
CA LYS A 214 -19.15 20.00 -19.06
C LYS A 214 -18.79 18.60 -18.55
N LEU A 215 -17.50 18.25 -18.60
CA LEU A 215 -16.98 17.03 -17.98
C LEU A 215 -16.64 17.31 -16.50
N LYS A 216 -17.21 16.50 -15.61
CA LYS A 216 -17.12 16.68 -14.15
C LYS A 216 -16.90 15.37 -13.39
N ASP A 217 -17.33 14.25 -13.97
CA ASP A 217 -17.04 12.92 -13.47
C ASP A 217 -15.75 12.43 -14.18
N VAL A 218 -14.81 11.80 -13.48
CA VAL A 218 -13.51 11.37 -14.01
C VAL A 218 -13.23 9.93 -13.58
N VAL A 219 -12.87 9.06 -14.52
CA VAL A 219 -12.45 7.67 -14.25
C VAL A 219 -11.00 7.47 -14.71
N ALA A 220 -10.08 7.34 -13.76
CA ALA A 220 -8.69 6.97 -14.01
C ALA A 220 -8.56 5.44 -14.04
N VAL A 221 -8.12 4.89 -15.18
CA VAL A 221 -7.97 3.46 -15.43
C VAL A 221 -6.48 3.10 -15.38
N GLY A 222 -6.06 2.37 -14.36
CA GLY A 222 -4.64 2.08 -14.07
C GLY A 222 -4.50 1.12 -12.91
N ILE A 223 -3.41 0.34 -12.85
CA ILE A 223 -3.18 -0.68 -11.82
C ILE A 223 -1.78 -0.53 -11.20
N GLY A 224 -1.62 -0.96 -9.94
CA GLY A 224 -0.37 -0.81 -9.18
C GLY A 224 0.00 0.66 -9.04
N GLY A 225 1.20 1.03 -9.50
CA GLY A 225 1.72 2.39 -9.41
C GLY A 225 0.88 3.44 -10.15
N SER A 226 0.23 3.03 -11.25
CA SER A 226 -0.74 3.85 -12.00
C SER A 226 -2.07 4.11 -11.27
N TYR A 227 -2.19 3.71 -10.00
CA TYR A 227 -3.40 3.84 -9.19
C TYR A 227 -3.11 4.16 -7.72
N LEU A 228 -2.21 3.41 -7.07
CA LEU A 228 -2.07 3.43 -5.60
C LEU A 228 -1.63 4.80 -5.05
N GLY A 229 -0.62 5.42 -5.65
CA GLY A 229 -0.19 6.78 -5.30
C GLY A 229 -1.27 7.83 -5.54
N PRO A 230 -1.82 7.95 -6.77
CA PRO A 230 -2.93 8.86 -7.07
C PRO A 230 -4.16 8.68 -6.17
N ALA A 231 -4.51 7.43 -5.82
CA ALA A 231 -5.62 7.13 -4.92
C ALA A 231 -5.31 7.46 -3.45
N PHE A 232 -4.05 7.33 -3.02
CA PHE A 232 -3.59 7.86 -1.73
C PHE A 232 -3.79 9.38 -1.66
N VAL A 233 -3.22 10.14 -2.61
CA VAL A 233 -3.30 11.61 -2.59
C VAL A 233 -4.75 12.09 -2.71
N HIS A 234 -5.57 11.46 -3.55
CA HIS A 234 -7.00 11.75 -3.62
C HIS A 234 -7.73 11.48 -2.30
N THR A 235 -7.44 10.37 -1.61
CA THR A 235 -8.07 10.09 -0.30
C THR A 235 -7.62 11.10 0.75
N ALA A 236 -6.34 11.49 0.73
CA ALA A 236 -5.78 12.47 1.66
C ALA A 236 -6.39 13.87 1.51
N LEU A 237 -6.67 14.31 0.28
CA LEU A 237 -7.17 15.66 -0.02
C LEU A 237 -8.69 15.76 -0.16
N SER A 238 -9.44 14.65 -0.04
CA SER A 238 -10.91 14.67 -0.24
C SER A 238 -11.72 15.45 0.79
N PHE A 239 -11.13 15.81 1.95
CA PHE A 239 -11.78 16.57 3.01
C PHE A 239 -10.98 17.77 3.52
N ASP A 240 -9.81 18.08 2.93
CA ASP A 240 -9.18 19.40 3.11
C ASP A 240 -10.11 20.47 2.55
N HIS A 241 -10.36 21.55 3.31
CA HIS A 241 -11.37 22.56 2.99
C HIS A 241 -11.15 23.16 1.60
N LYS A 242 -9.93 23.62 1.29
CA LYS A 242 -9.59 24.27 0.02
C LYS A 242 -9.67 23.30 -1.16
N SER A 243 -9.20 22.07 -0.95
CA SER A 243 -9.30 21.00 -1.94
C SER A 243 -10.75 20.56 -2.16
N GLN A 244 -11.59 20.60 -1.12
CA GLN A 244 -13.02 20.26 -1.19
C GLN A 244 -13.83 21.34 -1.93
N GLU A 245 -13.51 22.62 -1.72
CA GLU A 245 -14.07 23.74 -2.49
C GLU A 245 -13.73 23.60 -3.98
N GLU A 246 -12.46 23.41 -4.33
CA GLU A 246 -12.04 23.16 -5.71
C GLU A 246 -12.61 21.85 -6.31
N ALA A 247 -13.06 20.92 -5.47
CA ALA A 247 -13.71 19.67 -5.89
C ALA A 247 -15.22 19.78 -6.11
N GLU A 248 -15.86 20.93 -5.86
CA GLU A 248 -17.34 21.01 -5.81
C GLU A 248 -18.01 20.53 -7.11
N GLY A 249 -18.96 19.60 -6.98
CA GLY A 249 -19.71 19.03 -8.10
C GLY A 249 -18.91 18.11 -9.01
N ARG A 250 -17.61 17.90 -8.75
CA ARG A 250 -16.70 17.02 -9.49
C ARG A 250 -16.50 15.69 -8.77
N LYS A 251 -16.15 14.63 -9.49
CA LYS A 251 -15.86 13.31 -8.92
C LYS A 251 -14.67 12.68 -9.62
N LEU A 252 -13.69 12.23 -8.84
CA LEU A 252 -12.63 11.33 -9.30
C LEU A 252 -12.95 9.90 -8.83
N ARG A 253 -12.75 8.93 -9.71
CA ARG A 253 -12.81 7.50 -9.40
C ARG A 253 -11.66 6.78 -10.06
N PHE A 254 -11.26 5.67 -9.48
CA PHE A 254 -10.22 4.79 -10.00
C PHE A 254 -10.80 3.43 -10.38
N LEU A 255 -10.33 2.87 -11.48
CA LEU A 255 -10.66 1.54 -11.99
C LEU A 255 -9.36 0.76 -12.19
N ALA A 256 -9.11 -0.19 -11.29
CA ALA A 256 -7.80 -0.83 -11.17
C ALA A 256 -7.83 -2.35 -11.33
N ASN A 257 -8.83 -3.03 -10.75
CA ASN A 257 -8.92 -4.48 -10.87
C ASN A 257 -9.54 -4.87 -12.22
N VAL A 258 -9.08 -5.97 -12.82
CA VAL A 258 -9.65 -6.56 -14.04
C VAL A 258 -10.95 -7.33 -13.77
N ASP A 259 -11.32 -7.49 -12.50
CA ASP A 259 -12.64 -7.95 -12.08
C ASP A 259 -13.74 -6.96 -12.56
N PRO A 260 -14.75 -7.41 -13.34
CA PRO A 260 -15.83 -6.54 -13.81
C PRO A 260 -16.66 -5.90 -12.68
N VAL A 261 -16.57 -6.38 -11.44
CA VAL A 261 -17.17 -5.71 -10.27
C VAL A 261 -16.54 -4.33 -10.03
N ASP A 262 -15.23 -4.16 -10.27
CA ASP A 262 -14.57 -2.84 -10.12
C ASP A 262 -14.98 -1.90 -11.26
N VAL A 263 -15.20 -2.42 -12.48
CA VAL A 263 -15.79 -1.65 -13.60
C VAL A 263 -17.20 -1.17 -13.24
N ALA A 264 -18.05 -2.07 -12.75
CA ALA A 264 -19.42 -1.74 -12.34
C ALA A 264 -19.43 -0.67 -11.24
N LYS A 265 -18.60 -0.84 -10.20
CA LYS A 265 -18.40 0.13 -9.12
C LYS A 265 -17.88 1.49 -9.63
N ALA A 266 -16.90 1.49 -10.53
CA ALA A 266 -16.32 2.72 -11.08
C ALA A 266 -17.32 3.51 -11.92
N LEU A 267 -18.20 2.85 -12.67
CA LEU A 267 -19.21 3.51 -13.52
C LEU A 267 -20.56 3.76 -12.83
N HIS A 268 -20.87 3.10 -11.70
CA HIS A 268 -22.19 3.18 -11.05
C HIS A 268 -22.61 4.62 -10.69
N GLY A 269 -23.72 5.09 -11.26
CA GLY A 269 -24.24 6.44 -11.05
C GLY A 269 -23.45 7.56 -11.74
N LEU A 270 -22.56 7.23 -12.68
CA LEU A 270 -22.01 8.20 -13.63
C LEU A 270 -22.89 8.26 -14.89
N ARG A 271 -22.68 9.30 -15.70
CA ARG A 271 -23.31 9.43 -17.02
C ARG A 271 -22.21 9.63 -18.06
N ALA A 272 -22.24 8.86 -19.15
CA ALA A 272 -21.23 8.95 -20.21
C ALA A 272 -21.00 10.41 -20.66
N GLU A 273 -22.09 11.14 -20.89
CA GLU A 273 -22.07 12.54 -21.35
C GLU A 273 -21.37 13.55 -20.42
N THR A 274 -21.10 13.22 -19.15
CA THR A 274 -20.33 14.09 -18.23
C THR A 274 -19.07 13.44 -17.66
N THR A 275 -18.70 12.26 -18.18
CA THR A 275 -17.54 11.47 -17.72
C THR A 275 -16.35 11.60 -18.64
N LEU A 276 -15.19 11.98 -18.10
CA LEU A 276 -13.88 11.88 -18.73
C LEU A 276 -13.16 10.60 -18.26
N VAL A 277 -12.41 9.95 -19.14
CA VAL A 277 -11.68 8.71 -18.83
C VAL A 277 -10.20 8.90 -19.13
N ILE A 278 -9.34 8.55 -18.18
CA ILE A 278 -7.89 8.67 -18.28
C ILE A 278 -7.30 7.26 -18.31
N VAL A 279 -6.66 6.85 -19.41
CA VAL A 279 -6.01 5.54 -19.53
C VAL A 279 -4.54 5.65 -19.16
N VAL A 280 -4.15 5.10 -18.00
CA VAL A 280 -2.83 5.27 -17.39
C VAL A 280 -2.01 3.98 -17.49
N SER A 281 -1.15 3.89 -18.52
CA SER A 281 -0.26 2.75 -18.72
C SER A 281 1.01 3.15 -19.48
N LYS A 282 2.18 2.95 -18.86
CA LYS A 282 3.51 3.30 -19.42
C LYS A 282 3.69 2.74 -20.83
N THR A 283 3.46 1.44 -21.00
CA THR A 283 3.60 0.72 -22.27
C THR A 283 2.35 0.75 -23.16
N PHE A 284 1.19 1.09 -22.58
CA PHE A 284 -0.14 0.92 -23.17
C PHE A 284 -0.50 -0.55 -23.53
N THR A 285 0.12 -1.52 -22.84
CA THR A 285 -0.08 -2.97 -23.08
C THR A 285 -0.49 -3.79 -21.85
N THR A 286 -0.57 -3.18 -20.67
CA THR A 286 -0.99 -3.83 -19.41
C THR A 286 -2.34 -4.54 -19.61
N THR A 287 -2.43 -5.85 -19.41
CA THR A 287 -3.61 -6.66 -19.82
C THR A 287 -4.88 -6.20 -19.09
N GLU A 288 -4.75 -5.90 -17.82
CA GLU A 288 -5.78 -5.46 -16.89
C GLU A 288 -6.30 -4.07 -17.30
N THR A 289 -5.40 -3.09 -17.33
CA THR A 289 -5.70 -1.70 -17.73
C THR A 289 -6.31 -1.63 -19.13
N MET A 290 -5.77 -2.36 -20.10
CA MET A 290 -6.23 -2.30 -21.48
C MET A 290 -7.54 -3.07 -21.71
N LEU A 291 -7.87 -4.08 -20.88
CA LEU A 291 -9.20 -4.67 -20.90
C LEU A 291 -10.22 -3.69 -20.31
N ASN A 292 -9.95 -3.13 -19.12
CA ASN A 292 -10.80 -2.13 -18.49
C ASN A 292 -11.04 -0.90 -19.40
N ALA A 293 -9.97 -0.38 -20.02
CA ALA A 293 -10.06 0.74 -20.96
C ALA A 293 -10.94 0.40 -22.17
N ARG A 294 -10.84 -0.82 -22.72
CA ARG A 294 -11.76 -1.28 -23.79
C ARG A 294 -13.21 -1.38 -23.30
N THR A 295 -13.46 -1.93 -22.11
CA THR A 295 -14.83 -2.04 -21.55
C THR A 295 -15.46 -0.65 -21.34
N VAL A 296 -14.72 0.30 -20.78
CA VAL A 296 -15.20 1.69 -20.61
C VAL A 296 -15.36 2.39 -21.96
N ARG A 297 -14.49 2.13 -22.95
CA ARG A 297 -14.64 2.62 -24.33
C ARG A 297 -15.90 2.07 -25.01
N THR A 298 -16.21 0.78 -24.87
CA THR A 298 -17.47 0.21 -25.40
C THR A 298 -18.69 0.85 -24.73
N TRP A 299 -18.67 1.07 -23.42
CA TRP A 299 -19.73 1.81 -22.71
C TRP A 299 -19.92 3.23 -23.26
N LEU A 300 -18.85 4.03 -23.37
CA LEU A 300 -18.92 5.37 -23.97
C LEU A 300 -19.47 5.34 -25.40
N LYS A 301 -19.05 4.37 -26.23
CA LYS A 301 -19.49 4.26 -27.63
C LYS A 301 -20.93 3.78 -27.77
N ALA A 302 -21.45 2.99 -26.83
CA ALA A 302 -22.84 2.57 -26.80
C ALA A 302 -23.79 3.73 -26.43
N GLU A 303 -23.38 4.56 -25.45
CA GLU A 303 -24.19 5.69 -24.96
C GLU A 303 -24.12 6.94 -25.87
N LEU A 304 -22.96 7.20 -26.51
CA LEU A 304 -22.66 8.47 -27.19
C LEU A 304 -22.19 8.33 -28.66
N GLY A 305 -22.11 7.12 -29.19
CA GLY A 305 -21.58 6.85 -30.53
C GLY A 305 -20.04 6.87 -30.60
N PRO A 306 -19.45 6.57 -31.78
CA PRO A 306 -18.03 6.30 -31.91
C PRO A 306 -17.12 7.52 -31.68
N GLU A 307 -17.54 8.70 -32.11
CA GLU A 307 -16.73 9.94 -32.05
C GLU A 307 -16.46 10.41 -30.62
N ALA A 308 -17.28 9.98 -29.66
CA ALA A 308 -17.17 10.36 -28.26
C ALA A 308 -15.82 9.99 -27.63
N VAL A 309 -15.13 8.95 -28.14
CA VAL A 309 -13.78 8.56 -27.66
C VAL A 309 -12.81 9.75 -27.71
N SER A 310 -12.86 10.57 -28.77
CA SER A 310 -11.98 11.74 -28.94
C SER A 310 -12.22 12.88 -27.95
N LYS A 311 -13.39 12.91 -27.28
CA LYS A 311 -13.78 13.95 -26.31
C LYS A 311 -13.84 13.46 -24.86
N HIS A 312 -14.00 12.14 -24.68
CA HIS A 312 -14.20 11.50 -23.38
C HIS A 312 -13.05 10.58 -22.96
N MET A 313 -12.02 10.34 -23.79
CA MET A 313 -10.86 9.52 -23.43
C MET A 313 -9.54 10.23 -23.71
N VAL A 314 -8.66 10.22 -22.71
CA VAL A 314 -7.28 10.75 -22.76
C VAL A 314 -6.29 9.73 -22.22
N ALA A 315 -5.00 9.88 -22.50
CA ALA A 315 -3.99 8.89 -22.15
C ALA A 315 -2.82 9.46 -21.33
N VAL A 316 -2.30 8.66 -20.41
CA VAL A 316 -1.00 8.87 -19.76
C VAL A 316 -0.11 7.69 -20.13
N SER A 317 0.80 7.91 -21.08
CA SER A 317 1.60 6.84 -21.70
C SER A 317 2.79 7.40 -22.48
N THR A 318 3.80 6.56 -22.71
CA THR A 318 4.90 6.85 -23.64
C THR A 318 4.59 6.37 -25.07
N ASN A 319 3.61 5.48 -25.22
CA ASN A 319 3.37 4.74 -26.46
C ASN A 319 2.29 5.40 -27.34
N LEU A 320 2.62 6.56 -27.90
CA LEU A 320 1.71 7.37 -28.74
C LEU A 320 1.10 6.58 -29.92
N LYS A 321 1.82 5.57 -30.44
CA LYS A 321 1.30 4.67 -31.50
C LYS A 321 0.07 3.90 -31.01
N LEU A 322 0.17 3.17 -29.90
CA LEU A 322 -0.97 2.39 -29.39
C LEU A 322 -2.11 3.28 -28.86
N VAL A 323 -1.80 4.48 -28.35
CA VAL A 323 -2.81 5.49 -27.99
C VAL A 323 -3.64 5.90 -29.21
N LYS A 324 -2.98 6.18 -30.34
CA LYS A 324 -3.64 6.53 -31.61
C LYS A 324 -4.43 5.36 -32.19
N GLU A 325 -3.89 4.14 -32.18
CA GLU A 325 -4.59 2.92 -32.63
C GLU A 325 -5.84 2.60 -31.78
N PHE A 326 -5.84 2.98 -30.50
CA PHE A 326 -7.01 2.87 -29.63
C PHE A 326 -8.09 3.94 -29.93
N GLY A 327 -7.74 5.00 -30.66
CA GLY A 327 -8.63 6.10 -31.04
C GLY A 327 -8.65 7.28 -30.07
N ILE A 328 -7.61 7.41 -29.22
CA ILE A 328 -7.37 8.64 -28.45
C ILE A 328 -6.47 9.55 -29.29
N ASP A 329 -6.79 10.85 -29.30
CA ASP A 329 -5.98 11.88 -29.95
C ASP A 329 -4.64 12.05 -29.21
N THR A 330 -3.53 12.05 -29.95
CA THR A 330 -2.17 12.16 -29.39
C THR A 330 -1.87 13.51 -28.76
N GLU A 331 -2.58 14.57 -29.14
CA GLU A 331 -2.48 15.87 -28.45
C GLU A 331 -3.06 15.81 -27.02
N ASN A 332 -3.90 14.81 -26.75
CA ASN A 332 -4.45 14.49 -25.43
C ASN A 332 -3.76 13.26 -24.80
N ALA A 333 -2.53 12.96 -25.24
CA ALA A 333 -1.62 12.03 -24.60
C ALA A 333 -0.55 12.79 -23.79
N PHE A 334 -0.49 12.51 -22.51
CA PHE A 334 0.44 13.13 -21.56
C PHE A 334 1.59 12.15 -21.30
N GLY A 335 2.79 12.57 -21.69
CA GLY A 335 4.00 11.75 -21.60
C GLY A 335 4.52 11.60 -20.18
N PHE A 336 5.40 10.62 -20.00
CA PHE A 336 6.34 10.53 -18.89
C PHE A 336 7.52 9.64 -19.34
N TRP A 337 8.52 9.44 -18.49
CA TRP A 337 9.81 8.89 -18.90
C TRP A 337 10.03 7.45 -18.38
N ASP A 338 11.02 6.77 -18.95
CA ASP A 338 11.38 5.41 -18.59
C ASP A 338 12.10 5.32 -17.22
N TRP A 339 12.86 6.35 -16.85
CA TRP A 339 13.41 6.58 -15.50
C TRP A 339 12.38 6.82 -14.40
N VAL A 340 11.09 6.97 -14.74
CA VAL A 340 9.99 6.97 -13.76
C VAL A 340 9.59 5.54 -13.42
N GLY A 341 10.05 5.03 -12.28
CA GLY A 341 9.58 3.76 -11.72
C GLY A 341 8.09 3.82 -11.39
N GLY A 342 7.32 2.76 -11.68
CA GLY A 342 5.85 2.80 -11.60
C GLY A 342 5.33 3.18 -10.21
N ARG A 343 5.92 2.62 -9.15
CA ARG A 343 5.58 2.93 -7.74
C ARG A 343 6.00 4.34 -7.27
N TYR A 344 6.84 5.04 -8.03
CA TYR A 344 7.33 6.41 -7.79
C TYR A 344 6.73 7.43 -8.80
N SER A 345 5.59 7.11 -9.42
CA SER A 345 5.08 7.86 -10.59
C SER A 345 4.01 8.91 -10.28
N VAL A 346 3.52 9.02 -9.05
CA VAL A 346 2.38 9.90 -8.70
C VAL A 346 2.65 11.40 -8.95
N THR A 347 3.91 11.84 -8.87
CA THR A 347 4.33 13.22 -9.19
C THR A 347 4.49 13.48 -10.70
N SER A 348 4.35 12.46 -11.55
CA SER A 348 4.25 12.61 -13.00
C SER A 348 2.79 12.79 -13.45
N ALA A 349 2.58 12.89 -14.76
CA ALA A 349 1.25 12.86 -15.40
C ALA A 349 0.31 11.76 -14.86
N VAL A 350 0.83 10.65 -14.34
CA VAL A 350 0.06 9.55 -13.71
C VAL A 350 -0.83 10.03 -12.56
N GLY A 351 -0.33 10.92 -11.69
CA GLY A 351 -1.13 11.52 -10.62
C GLY A 351 -1.51 12.97 -10.90
N VAL A 352 -0.60 13.76 -11.47
CA VAL A 352 -0.82 15.19 -11.74
C VAL A 352 -2.07 15.43 -12.57
N LEU A 353 -2.33 14.65 -13.63
CA LEU A 353 -3.52 14.82 -14.48
C LEU A 353 -4.84 14.54 -13.75
N PRO A 354 -5.11 13.35 -13.16
CA PRO A 354 -6.35 13.10 -12.43
C PRO A 354 -6.53 14.03 -11.22
N LEU A 355 -5.45 14.39 -10.51
CA LEU A 355 -5.51 15.30 -9.37
C LEU A 355 -5.83 16.73 -9.80
N ALA A 356 -5.18 17.29 -10.84
CA ALA A 356 -5.47 18.64 -11.33
C ALA A 356 -6.90 18.74 -11.88
N LEU A 357 -7.40 17.69 -12.55
CA LEU A 357 -8.79 17.63 -13.01
C LEU A 357 -9.82 17.64 -11.87
N GLN A 358 -9.47 17.12 -10.69
CA GLN A 358 -10.34 17.10 -9.51
C GLN A 358 -10.19 18.38 -8.65
N TYR A 359 -8.96 18.83 -8.40
CA TYR A 359 -8.61 19.83 -7.37
C TYR A 359 -8.05 21.15 -7.92
N GLY A 360 -7.90 21.29 -9.24
CA GLY A 360 -7.19 22.41 -9.85
C GLY A 360 -5.68 22.19 -9.85
N TYR A 361 -4.97 22.85 -10.78
CA TYR A 361 -3.53 22.66 -10.92
C TYR A 361 -2.75 23.24 -9.73
N GLU A 362 -3.19 24.35 -9.14
CA GLU A 362 -2.54 24.99 -7.98
C GLU A 362 -2.37 24.03 -6.78
N LYS A 363 -3.38 23.20 -6.49
CA LYS A 363 -3.31 22.18 -5.42
C LYS A 363 -2.30 21.08 -5.73
N VAL A 364 -2.06 20.80 -7.01
CA VAL A 364 -1.00 19.86 -7.43
C VAL A 364 0.37 20.52 -7.35
N GLU A 365 0.50 21.80 -7.66
CA GLU A 365 1.75 22.56 -7.51
C GLU A 365 2.18 22.67 -6.03
N GLU A 366 1.23 22.92 -5.11
CA GLU A 366 1.44 22.82 -3.66
C GLU A 366 1.98 21.44 -3.24
N PHE A 367 1.40 20.36 -3.77
CA PHE A 367 1.81 18.98 -3.51
C PHE A 367 3.20 18.64 -4.07
N LEU A 368 3.51 19.06 -5.30
CA LEU A 368 4.85 18.89 -5.89
C LEU A 368 5.90 19.68 -5.10
N ALA A 369 5.58 20.90 -4.65
CA ALA A 369 6.47 21.72 -3.83
C ALA A 369 6.81 21.06 -2.48
N GLY A 370 5.82 20.46 -1.81
CA GLY A 370 6.05 19.73 -0.55
C GLY A 370 6.85 18.44 -0.73
N ALA A 371 6.69 17.75 -1.86
CA ALA A 371 7.55 16.61 -2.19
C ALA A 371 8.99 17.03 -2.55
N ARG A 372 9.19 18.22 -3.13
CA ARG A 372 10.53 18.80 -3.39
C ARG A 372 11.23 19.24 -2.09
N ASP A 373 10.48 19.78 -1.14
CA ASP A 373 10.98 20.21 0.19
C ASP A 373 11.78 19.07 0.87
N VAL A 374 11.16 17.90 1.01
CA VAL A 374 11.81 16.73 1.62
C VAL A 374 12.88 16.11 0.71
N ASP A 375 12.81 16.26 -0.61
CA ASP A 375 13.93 15.85 -1.50
C ASP A 375 15.18 16.70 -1.27
N GLN A 376 15.06 18.03 -1.11
CA GLN A 376 16.21 18.88 -0.85
C GLN A 376 16.76 18.64 0.57
N HIS A 377 15.89 18.39 1.56
CA HIS A 377 16.30 17.92 2.88
C HIS A 377 17.10 16.61 2.80
N PHE A 378 16.56 15.61 2.08
CA PHE A 378 17.22 14.32 1.88
C PHE A 378 18.60 14.45 1.21
N ARG A 379 18.71 15.31 0.20
CA ARG A 379 19.94 15.59 -0.56
C ARG A 379 21.01 16.33 0.24
N THR A 380 20.62 17.22 1.16
CA THR A 380 21.55 18.20 1.77
C THR A 380 21.78 18.04 3.27
N ALA A 381 20.81 17.53 4.04
CA ALA A 381 20.92 17.49 5.49
C ALA A 381 21.89 16.40 6.00
N PRO A 382 22.71 16.66 7.03
CA PRO A 382 23.53 15.65 7.69
C PRO A 382 22.70 14.46 8.18
N PHE A 383 23.22 13.24 8.05
CA PHE A 383 22.48 12.01 8.33
C PHE A 383 21.89 11.94 9.75
N ALA A 384 22.54 12.53 10.75
CA ALA A 384 22.04 12.61 12.13
C ALA A 384 20.78 13.49 12.31
N SER A 385 20.37 14.22 11.27
CA SER A 385 19.21 15.14 11.22
C SER A 385 18.29 14.92 9.99
N ASN A 386 18.63 13.98 9.13
CA ASN A 386 17.99 13.77 7.82
C ASN A 386 16.85 12.73 7.97
N LEU A 387 15.59 13.17 7.90
CA LEU A 387 14.44 12.34 8.32
C LEU A 387 14.30 11.04 7.50
N PRO A 388 14.40 11.04 6.15
CA PRO A 388 14.37 9.81 5.36
C PRO A 388 15.53 8.84 5.69
N VAL A 389 16.73 9.37 5.96
CA VAL A 389 17.90 8.54 6.32
C VAL A 389 17.70 7.89 7.68
N LEU A 390 17.27 8.66 8.68
CA LEU A 390 16.96 8.14 10.01
C LEU A 390 15.85 7.08 9.93
N LEU A 391 14.72 7.36 9.26
CA LEU A 391 13.61 6.39 9.15
C LEU A 391 14.04 5.10 8.42
N GLY A 392 14.89 5.19 7.40
CA GLY A 392 15.49 4.03 6.74
C GLY A 392 16.42 3.22 7.66
N LEU A 393 17.27 3.90 8.43
CA LEU A 393 18.15 3.26 9.42
C LEU A 393 17.38 2.59 10.57
N LEU A 394 16.28 3.20 11.04
CA LEU A 394 15.38 2.59 12.03
C LEU A 394 14.69 1.34 11.49
N SER A 395 14.33 1.33 10.21
CA SER A 395 13.80 0.15 9.52
C SER A 395 14.84 -0.97 9.51
N ILE A 396 16.06 -0.70 9.02
CA ILE A 396 17.19 -1.64 8.97
C ILE A 396 17.54 -2.18 10.36
N TRP A 397 17.62 -1.33 11.39
CA TRP A 397 17.87 -1.75 12.77
C TRP A 397 16.88 -2.83 13.21
N ASN A 398 15.59 -2.57 13.01
CA ASN A 398 14.54 -3.49 13.42
C ASN A 398 14.51 -4.77 12.59
N SER A 399 14.54 -4.69 11.26
CA SER A 399 14.37 -5.84 10.38
C SER A 399 15.63 -6.69 10.23
N THR A 400 16.80 -6.04 10.08
CA THR A 400 18.07 -6.71 9.79
C THR A 400 18.76 -7.20 11.06
N PHE A 401 18.82 -6.37 12.11
CA PHE A 401 19.55 -6.69 13.33
C PHE A 401 18.62 -7.31 14.38
N MET A 402 17.54 -6.63 14.78
CA MET A 402 16.57 -7.14 15.76
C MET A 402 15.57 -8.18 15.20
N LYS A 403 15.70 -8.58 13.93
CA LYS A 403 14.92 -9.63 13.23
C LYS A 403 13.40 -9.43 13.19
N ARG A 404 12.93 -8.18 13.33
CA ARG A 404 11.51 -7.78 13.30
C ARG A 404 11.05 -7.56 11.85
N SER A 405 10.72 -8.65 11.14
CA SER A 405 10.48 -8.71 9.68
C SER A 405 9.17 -8.08 9.17
N SER A 406 8.52 -7.20 9.93
CA SER A 406 7.22 -6.61 9.57
C SER A 406 7.05 -5.26 10.25
N ILE A 407 6.44 -4.31 9.55
CA ILE A 407 6.20 -2.95 10.07
C ILE A 407 4.71 -2.62 9.90
N ALA A 408 4.11 -2.08 10.96
CA ALA A 408 2.75 -1.55 10.95
C ALA A 408 2.80 -0.03 10.74
N ILE A 409 2.31 0.46 9.60
CA ILE A 409 2.09 1.89 9.35
C ILE A 409 0.69 2.26 9.85
N LEU A 410 0.61 3.18 10.79
CA LEU A 410 -0.57 3.41 11.62
C LEU A 410 -0.95 4.89 11.64
N PRO A 411 -1.63 5.40 10.58
CA PRO A 411 -2.02 6.80 10.53
C PRO A 411 -3.21 7.08 11.45
N TYR A 412 -3.05 7.97 12.43
CA TYR A 412 -4.13 8.51 13.25
C TYR A 412 -4.81 9.67 12.49
N CYS A 413 -5.22 9.37 11.25
CA CYS A 413 -5.90 10.26 10.32
C CYS A 413 -6.61 9.41 9.27
N GLN A 414 -7.95 9.46 9.22
CA GLN A 414 -8.75 8.65 8.29
C GLN A 414 -8.52 9.04 6.80
N ALA A 415 -8.07 10.27 6.51
CA ALA A 415 -7.70 10.69 5.17
C ALA A 415 -6.49 9.89 4.61
N LEU A 416 -5.64 9.34 5.50
CA LEU A 416 -4.51 8.48 5.15
C LEU A 416 -4.89 6.99 4.96
N ALA A 417 -6.18 6.62 4.88
CA ALA A 417 -6.67 5.24 4.71
C ALA A 417 -6.27 4.53 3.39
N LYS A 418 -5.48 5.17 2.53
CA LYS A 418 -4.84 4.55 1.36
C LYS A 418 -3.31 4.67 1.36
N PHE A 419 -2.74 5.37 2.34
CA PHE A 419 -1.28 5.53 2.47
C PHE A 419 -0.56 4.19 2.77
N PRO A 420 -1.00 3.34 3.73
CA PRO A 420 -0.35 2.03 3.93
C PRO A 420 -0.37 1.14 2.68
N ALA A 421 -1.47 1.16 1.91
CA ALA A 421 -1.59 0.39 0.66
C ALA A 421 -0.69 0.93 -0.47
N HIS A 422 -0.38 2.23 -0.48
CA HIS A 422 0.60 2.80 -1.38
C HIS A 422 2.03 2.42 -0.96
N ILE A 423 2.39 2.62 0.31
CA ILE A 423 3.74 2.32 0.81
C ILE A 423 4.04 0.83 0.81
N GLN A 424 3.02 -0.05 0.91
CA GLN A 424 3.16 -1.47 0.60
C GLN A 424 3.81 -1.71 -0.76
N GLN A 425 3.36 -1.03 -1.83
CA GLN A 425 4.01 -1.17 -3.13
C GLN A 425 5.38 -0.49 -3.16
N VAL A 426 5.50 0.75 -2.67
CA VAL A 426 6.77 1.51 -2.71
C VAL A 426 7.88 0.73 -2.03
N SER A 427 7.65 0.21 -0.82
CA SER A 427 8.62 -0.57 -0.05
C SER A 427 8.77 -2.00 -0.59
N MET A 428 7.70 -2.81 -0.62
CA MET A 428 7.84 -4.26 -0.80
C MET A 428 8.25 -4.65 -2.24
N GLU A 429 7.83 -3.88 -3.25
CA GLU A 429 8.24 -4.11 -4.66
C GLU A 429 9.68 -3.64 -4.92
N SER A 430 10.15 -2.61 -4.20
CA SER A 430 11.54 -2.13 -4.25
C SER A 430 12.49 -3.06 -3.50
N LEU A 431 12.15 -3.43 -2.26
CA LEU A 431 13.08 -3.99 -1.28
C LEU A 431 12.95 -5.50 -1.07
N GLY A 432 11.89 -6.13 -1.59
CA GLY A 432 11.67 -7.58 -1.55
C GLY A 432 12.60 -8.36 -2.49
N LYS A 433 13.91 -8.15 -2.36
CA LYS A 433 14.96 -8.71 -3.20
C LYS A 433 15.78 -9.76 -2.44
N GLN A 434 16.38 -10.69 -3.19
CA GLN A 434 17.16 -11.82 -2.65
C GLN A 434 18.62 -11.84 -3.14
N VAL A 435 18.99 -10.87 -3.99
CA VAL A 435 20.34 -10.68 -4.53
C VAL A 435 20.79 -9.23 -4.39
N SER A 436 22.10 -8.98 -4.39
CA SER A 436 22.72 -7.66 -4.43
C SER A 436 22.64 -7.01 -5.82
N MET A 437 23.18 -5.80 -5.98
CA MET A 437 23.41 -5.15 -7.28
C MET A 437 24.16 -6.05 -8.28
N GLU A 438 25.18 -6.78 -7.81
CA GLU A 438 26.02 -7.69 -8.61
C GLU A 438 25.37 -9.07 -8.86
N GLY A 439 24.18 -9.33 -8.30
CA GLY A 439 23.46 -10.60 -8.45
C GLY A 439 23.83 -11.69 -7.43
N ASP A 440 24.74 -11.42 -6.50
CA ASP A 440 25.10 -12.35 -5.42
C ASP A 440 23.96 -12.55 -4.42
N ALA A 441 23.77 -13.78 -3.93
CA ALA A 441 22.71 -14.10 -2.97
C ALA A 441 22.95 -13.43 -1.61
N LEU A 442 21.94 -12.70 -1.10
CA LEU A 442 22.07 -11.94 0.14
C LEU A 442 22.24 -12.85 1.38
N PRO A 443 23.25 -12.63 2.24
CA PRO A 443 23.44 -13.38 3.50
C PRO A 443 22.50 -12.90 4.64
N PHE A 444 21.47 -12.12 4.31
CA PHE A 444 20.43 -11.62 5.21
C PHE A 444 19.09 -11.57 4.47
N LYS A 445 18.03 -11.06 5.12
CA LYS A 445 16.73 -10.81 4.47
C LYS A 445 16.51 -9.31 4.35
N ALA A 446 16.29 -8.84 3.12
CA ALA A 446 15.91 -7.48 2.80
C ALA A 446 14.38 -7.38 2.62
N GLY A 447 13.84 -6.19 2.85
CA GLY A 447 12.42 -5.87 2.71
C GLY A 447 11.54 -6.37 3.85
N GLU A 448 10.84 -5.45 4.51
CA GLU A 448 9.84 -5.76 5.53
C GLU A 448 8.47 -6.07 4.92
N VAL A 449 7.69 -6.91 5.61
CA VAL A 449 6.25 -7.03 5.31
C VAL A 449 5.54 -5.81 5.88
N ILE A 450 5.18 -4.86 5.01
CA ILE A 450 4.42 -3.67 5.38
C ILE A 450 2.93 -4.00 5.45
N PHE A 451 2.26 -3.53 6.50
CA PHE A 451 0.80 -3.51 6.59
C PHE A 451 0.33 -2.31 7.41
N GLY A 452 -0.97 -2.04 7.42
CA GLY A 452 -1.50 -0.89 8.15
C GLY A 452 -2.98 -0.65 7.88
N GLU A 453 -3.61 0.07 8.79
CA GLU A 453 -4.98 0.58 8.76
C GLU A 453 -4.99 1.79 9.72
N PRO A 454 -5.79 2.85 9.48
CA PRO A 454 -5.81 4.02 10.37
C PRO A 454 -6.13 3.71 11.84
N GLY A 455 -5.63 4.57 12.73
CA GLY A 455 -6.16 4.71 14.08
C GLY A 455 -7.55 5.35 14.05
N THR A 456 -8.52 4.92 14.85
CA THR A 456 -8.45 3.81 15.84
C THR A 456 -8.80 2.43 15.26
N ASN A 457 -9.26 2.33 14.00
CA ASN A 457 -9.71 1.08 13.36
C ASN A 457 -8.73 -0.10 13.56
N GLY A 458 -7.43 0.12 13.37
CA GLY A 458 -6.39 -0.89 13.56
C GLY A 458 -6.35 -1.47 14.99
N GLN A 459 -6.67 -0.66 16.01
CA GLN A 459 -6.72 -1.09 17.41
C GLN A 459 -7.75 -2.19 17.63
N HIS A 460 -8.94 -2.00 17.05
CA HIS A 460 -10.06 -2.92 17.10
C HIS A 460 -9.95 -4.07 16.09
N SER A 461 -8.82 -4.20 15.38
CA SER A 461 -8.56 -5.25 14.40
C SER A 461 -7.38 -6.15 14.79
N PHE A 462 -6.17 -5.60 14.93
CA PHE A 462 -4.94 -6.40 15.04
C PHE A 462 -4.00 -5.97 16.17
N TYR A 463 -4.28 -4.90 16.93
CA TYR A 463 -3.35 -4.46 17.98
C TYR A 463 -3.19 -5.50 19.11
N GLN A 464 -4.16 -6.40 19.32
CA GLN A 464 -4.01 -7.58 20.18
C GLN A 464 -2.74 -8.39 19.84
N LEU A 465 -2.40 -8.52 18.56
CA LEU A 465 -1.16 -9.17 18.12
C LEU A 465 0.06 -8.30 18.40
N ILE A 466 0.02 -7.00 18.12
CA ILE A 466 1.20 -6.13 18.27
C ILE A 466 1.53 -5.80 19.74
N HIS A 467 0.56 -5.93 20.66
CA HIS A 467 0.71 -5.73 22.12
C HIS A 467 1.12 -6.97 22.90
N GLN A 468 0.58 -8.15 22.58
CA GLN A 468 0.84 -9.38 23.36
C GLN A 468 1.35 -10.56 22.53
N GLY A 469 1.21 -10.50 21.20
CA GLY A 469 1.80 -11.45 20.27
C GLY A 469 3.21 -11.04 19.85
N ARG A 470 3.54 -11.28 18.56
CA ARG A 470 4.84 -10.92 17.96
C ARG A 470 5.16 -9.44 18.12
N VAL A 471 6.45 -9.11 18.30
CA VAL A 471 6.92 -7.73 18.26
C VAL A 471 6.89 -7.25 16.80
N VAL A 472 6.11 -6.21 16.55
CA VAL A 472 5.98 -5.55 15.24
C VAL A 472 6.25 -4.06 15.46
N PRO A 473 7.35 -3.51 14.92
CA PRO A 473 7.58 -2.07 14.89
C PRO A 473 6.41 -1.30 14.31
N ALA A 474 6.07 -0.21 14.98
CA ALA A 474 4.95 0.65 14.64
C ALA A 474 5.41 2.04 14.20
N GLU A 475 4.90 2.51 13.07
CA GLU A 475 5.09 3.87 12.56
C GLU A 475 3.76 4.60 12.70
N PHE A 476 3.60 5.34 13.81
CA PHE A 476 2.43 6.15 14.09
C PHE A 476 2.52 7.46 13.29
N ILE A 477 1.43 7.88 12.64
CA ILE A 477 1.39 9.15 11.90
C ILE A 477 0.19 9.97 12.37
N GLY A 478 0.44 10.94 13.25
CA GLY A 478 -0.54 11.84 13.81
C GLY A 478 -0.59 13.18 13.07
N VAL A 479 -1.64 13.96 13.32
CA VAL A 479 -1.82 15.30 12.72
C VAL A 479 -2.27 16.27 13.81
N VAL A 480 -1.66 17.44 13.92
CA VAL A 480 -2.03 18.47 14.92
C VAL A 480 -3.41 19.05 14.60
N LYS A 481 -3.69 19.36 13.33
CA LYS A 481 -4.96 19.94 12.89
C LYS A 481 -5.74 18.99 11.97
N SER A 482 -6.87 18.47 12.47
CA SER A 482 -7.83 17.74 11.63
C SER A 482 -8.48 18.63 10.58
N GLN A 483 -8.74 18.02 9.42
CA GLN A 483 -9.55 18.58 8.33
C GLN A 483 -11.02 18.85 8.75
N GLN A 484 -11.55 18.09 9.71
CA GLN A 484 -12.98 18.03 10.06
C GLN A 484 -13.16 17.86 11.58
N SER A 485 -12.49 18.69 12.40
CA SER A 485 -12.64 18.63 13.86
C SER A 485 -14.02 19.13 14.32
N VAL A 486 -14.61 18.43 15.28
CA VAL A 486 -15.92 18.72 15.87
C VAL A 486 -15.82 18.66 17.39
N TYR A 487 -16.23 19.74 18.05
CA TYR A 487 -16.44 19.77 19.50
C TYR A 487 -17.93 19.76 19.80
N LEU A 488 -18.39 18.80 20.62
CA LEU A 488 -19.81 18.65 20.98
C LEU A 488 -20.05 19.08 22.42
N LYS A 489 -21.16 19.79 22.67
CA LYS A 489 -21.50 20.28 24.01
C LYS A 489 -21.81 19.11 24.95
N GLY A 490 -20.89 18.85 25.88
CA GLY A 490 -21.00 17.79 26.89
C GLY A 490 -19.86 16.78 26.82
N GLU A 491 -19.14 16.71 25.71
CA GLU A 491 -17.92 15.91 25.58
C GLU A 491 -16.75 16.63 26.26
N LEU A 492 -15.77 15.86 26.74
CA LEU A 492 -14.61 16.43 27.44
C LEU A 492 -13.64 17.15 26.47
N VAL A 493 -13.47 16.60 25.27
CA VAL A 493 -12.50 17.02 24.25
C VAL A 493 -13.14 16.95 22.85
N SER A 494 -12.47 17.44 21.79
CA SER A 494 -12.99 17.28 20.42
C SER A 494 -12.83 15.83 19.92
N ASN A 495 -13.56 15.49 18.85
CA ASN A 495 -13.42 14.18 18.18
C ASN A 495 -11.99 13.92 17.65
N HIS A 496 -11.22 14.97 17.37
CA HIS A 496 -9.82 14.89 16.96
C HIS A 496 -8.89 14.70 18.16
N ASP A 497 -9.14 15.39 19.26
CA ASP A 497 -8.37 15.21 20.50
C ASP A 497 -8.53 13.78 21.04
N GLU A 498 -9.74 13.20 21.00
CA GLU A 498 -9.99 11.80 21.39
C GLU A 498 -9.21 10.81 20.50
N LEU A 499 -9.13 11.08 19.19
CA LEU A 499 -8.27 10.32 18.28
C LEU A 499 -6.78 10.47 18.64
N MET A 500 -6.34 11.68 19.02
CA MET A 500 -4.94 11.95 19.35
C MET A 500 -4.53 11.46 20.75
N CYS A 501 -5.43 11.44 21.74
CA CYS A 501 -5.26 10.74 23.02
C CYS A 501 -4.85 9.29 22.78
N ASN A 502 -5.49 8.64 21.80
CA ASN A 502 -5.18 7.28 21.38
C ASN A 502 -3.86 7.16 20.60
N PHE A 503 -3.45 8.16 19.81
CA PHE A 503 -2.13 8.21 19.16
C PHE A 503 -0.99 8.16 20.20
N PHE A 504 -1.04 9.04 21.21
CA PHE A 504 -0.03 9.08 22.26
C PHE A 504 -0.06 7.81 23.14
N ALA A 505 -1.24 7.45 23.66
CA ALA A 505 -1.37 6.34 24.61
C ALA A 505 -0.99 4.97 24.02
N GLN A 506 -1.21 4.73 22.72
CA GLN A 506 -0.85 3.45 22.10
C GLN A 506 0.67 3.32 21.87
N ALA A 507 1.36 4.42 21.57
CA ALA A 507 2.82 4.43 21.47
C ALA A 507 3.48 4.12 22.83
N ASP A 508 2.99 4.73 23.90
CA ASP A 508 3.49 4.47 25.27
C ASP A 508 3.11 3.07 25.77
N ALA A 509 1.90 2.58 25.49
CA ALA A 509 1.49 1.23 25.88
C ALA A 509 2.37 0.13 25.26
N LEU A 510 2.88 0.33 24.03
CA LEU A 510 3.83 -0.57 23.38
C LEU A 510 5.23 -0.53 24.04
N ALA A 511 5.69 0.66 24.40
CA ALA A 511 6.99 0.85 25.03
C ALA A 511 7.01 0.36 26.49
N MET A 512 6.06 0.81 27.31
CA MET A 512 5.99 0.57 28.76
C MET A 512 5.41 -0.80 29.10
N GLY A 513 4.35 -1.23 28.40
CA GLY A 513 3.58 -2.42 28.76
C GLY A 513 2.92 -2.31 30.15
N LYS A 514 2.68 -3.46 30.78
CA LYS A 514 2.02 -3.56 32.09
C LYS A 514 2.39 -4.87 32.77
N GLU A 515 3.13 -4.76 33.87
CA GLU A 515 3.75 -5.90 34.54
C GLU A 515 2.82 -6.66 35.50
N SER A 516 3.17 -7.92 35.77
CA SER A 516 2.45 -8.78 36.70
C SER A 516 2.41 -8.25 38.15
N VAL A 517 3.33 -7.36 38.54
CA VAL A 517 3.33 -6.69 39.85
C VAL A 517 2.19 -5.67 39.96
N ALA A 518 2.05 -4.79 38.98
CA ALA A 518 0.94 -3.82 38.92
C ALA A 518 -0.42 -4.54 38.89
N LEU A 519 -0.52 -5.62 38.12
CA LEU A 519 -1.73 -6.46 38.04
C LEU A 519 -2.06 -7.16 39.37
N ARG A 520 -1.06 -7.51 40.20
CA ARG A 520 -1.28 -7.98 41.58
C ARG A 520 -1.76 -6.86 42.50
N ALA A 521 -1.21 -5.65 42.37
CA ALA A 521 -1.65 -4.49 43.15
C ALA A 521 -3.10 -4.06 42.82
N GLU A 522 -3.56 -4.29 41.59
CA GLU A 522 -4.96 -4.15 41.16
C GLU A 522 -5.91 -5.24 41.70
N GLY A 523 -5.41 -6.17 42.53
CA GLY A 523 -6.23 -7.23 43.15
C GLY A 523 -6.71 -8.30 42.18
N LEU A 524 -6.10 -8.43 41.00
CA LEU A 524 -6.53 -9.41 39.99
C LEU A 524 -6.19 -10.85 40.42
N PRO A 525 -7.08 -11.84 40.15
CA PRO A 525 -6.79 -13.24 40.43
C PRO A 525 -5.52 -13.73 39.73
N GLN A 526 -4.67 -14.49 40.44
CA GLN A 526 -3.38 -14.98 39.92
C GLN A 526 -3.50 -15.75 38.60
N SER A 527 -4.65 -16.36 38.30
CA SER A 527 -4.95 -17.02 37.03
C SER A 527 -5.12 -16.08 35.83
N ILE A 528 -5.62 -14.85 36.02
CA ILE A 528 -5.84 -13.90 34.91
C ILE A 528 -4.62 -13.00 34.64
N ILE A 529 -3.69 -12.90 35.59
CA ILE A 529 -2.52 -12.02 35.50
C ILE A 529 -1.63 -12.31 34.27
N PRO A 530 -1.29 -13.57 33.91
CA PRO A 530 -0.55 -13.84 32.67
C PRO A 530 -1.26 -13.33 31.42
N HIS A 531 -2.59 -13.48 31.34
CA HIS A 531 -3.39 -13.03 30.21
C HIS A 531 -3.53 -11.50 30.13
N LYS A 532 -3.44 -10.79 31.25
CA LYS A 532 -3.48 -9.32 31.32
C LYS A 532 -2.10 -8.66 31.34
N THR A 533 -1.01 -9.43 31.32
CA THR A 533 0.36 -8.90 31.26
C THR A 533 0.68 -8.41 29.85
N PHE A 534 1.21 -7.18 29.75
CA PHE A 534 1.71 -6.61 28.50
C PHE A 534 3.23 -6.50 28.63
N SER A 535 3.99 -7.12 27.72
CA SER A 535 5.45 -7.23 27.86
C SER A 535 6.18 -5.88 27.82
N GLY A 536 5.56 -4.86 27.20
CA GLY A 536 6.27 -3.66 26.79
C GLY A 536 7.34 -3.98 25.75
N ASN A 537 8.34 -3.10 25.67
CA ASN A 537 9.54 -3.19 24.83
C ASN A 537 9.28 -3.39 23.32
N ARG A 538 8.10 -2.96 22.84
CA ARG A 538 7.72 -2.98 21.43
C ARG A 538 8.04 -1.62 20.82
N PRO A 539 8.87 -1.55 19.76
CA PRO A 539 9.42 -0.29 19.29
C PRO A 539 8.40 0.51 18.47
N SER A 540 8.50 1.83 18.54
CA SER A 540 7.75 2.72 17.67
C SER A 540 8.53 3.97 17.25
N THR A 541 8.13 4.52 16.11
CA THR A 541 8.43 5.89 15.68
C THR A 541 7.10 6.62 15.56
N SER A 542 7.04 7.87 16.01
CA SER A 542 5.86 8.73 15.89
C SER A 542 6.20 9.94 15.00
N LEU A 543 5.53 10.03 13.85
CA LEU A 543 5.48 11.23 13.03
C LEU A 543 4.28 12.07 13.47
N LEU A 544 4.47 13.37 13.66
CA LEU A 544 3.42 14.35 13.91
C LEU A 544 3.49 15.43 12.84
N LEU A 545 2.41 15.56 12.08
CA LEU A 545 2.27 16.48 10.95
C LEU A 545 1.44 17.72 11.36
N PRO A 546 1.65 18.91 10.78
CA PRO A 546 0.90 20.10 11.17
C PRO A 546 -0.57 20.01 10.76
N ASP A 547 -0.83 19.65 9.50
CA ASP A 547 -2.16 19.44 8.92
C ASP A 547 -2.09 18.40 7.78
N MET A 548 -3.16 18.33 6.98
CA MET A 548 -3.25 17.48 5.77
C MET A 548 -3.50 18.32 4.51
N THR A 549 -2.76 19.42 4.35
CA THR A 549 -2.69 20.19 3.10
C THR A 549 -1.99 19.42 1.98
N PRO A 550 -2.14 19.83 0.70
CA PRO A 550 -1.41 19.22 -0.41
C PRO A 550 0.11 19.22 -0.21
N PHE A 551 0.67 20.30 0.33
CA PHE A 551 2.09 20.40 0.67
C PHE A 551 2.54 19.29 1.63
N THR A 552 1.87 19.14 2.78
CA THR A 552 2.24 18.10 3.77
C THR A 552 1.98 16.67 3.27
N VAL A 553 0.99 16.46 2.38
CA VAL A 553 0.82 15.18 1.66
C VAL A 553 2.00 14.89 0.72
N GLY A 554 2.55 15.92 0.08
CA GLY A 554 3.77 15.83 -0.75
C GLY A 554 5.02 15.52 0.08
N GLN A 555 5.20 16.22 1.20
CA GLN A 555 6.28 15.95 2.16
C GLN A 555 6.25 14.48 2.64
N LEU A 556 5.07 13.99 3.06
CA LEU A 556 4.89 12.63 3.54
C LEU A 556 5.18 11.57 2.47
N LEU A 557 4.86 11.85 1.20
CA LEU A 557 5.23 10.99 0.07
C LEU A 557 6.76 10.89 -0.07
N SER A 558 7.43 12.03 -0.26
CA SER A 558 8.88 12.06 -0.49
C SER A 558 9.67 11.47 0.69
N LEU A 559 9.20 11.68 1.93
CA LEU A 559 9.78 11.06 3.14
C LEU A 559 9.86 9.53 3.02
N TYR A 560 8.81 8.89 2.51
CA TYR A 560 8.75 7.44 2.39
C TYR A 560 9.41 6.90 1.10
N GLU A 561 9.34 7.64 -0.01
CA GLU A 561 10.10 7.31 -1.23
C GLU A 561 11.62 7.29 -0.94
N ASN A 562 12.13 8.35 -0.32
CA ASN A 562 13.56 8.49 0.00
C ASN A 562 14.01 7.53 1.11
N ARG A 563 13.15 7.23 2.11
CA ARG A 563 13.41 6.18 3.12
C ARG A 563 13.59 4.81 2.47
N VAL A 564 12.79 4.47 1.45
CA VAL A 564 12.95 3.22 0.70
C VAL A 564 14.25 3.22 -0.12
N ALA A 565 14.63 4.34 -0.73
CA ALA A 565 15.92 4.47 -1.41
C ALA A 565 17.10 4.21 -0.44
N VAL A 566 17.08 4.79 0.77
CA VAL A 566 18.09 4.55 1.81
C VAL A 566 18.22 3.06 2.17
N GLN A 567 17.10 2.36 2.34
CA GLN A 567 17.11 0.92 2.62
C GLN A 567 17.76 0.11 1.48
N GLY A 568 17.42 0.43 0.22
CA GLY A 568 18.03 -0.21 -0.94
C GLY A 568 19.54 0.04 -1.04
N PHE A 569 19.95 1.30 -0.84
CA PHE A 569 21.34 1.73 -0.90
C PHE A 569 22.24 1.11 0.17
N ILE A 570 21.72 0.90 1.39
CA ILE A 570 22.48 0.29 2.50
C ILE A 570 22.49 -1.25 2.41
N TRP A 571 21.39 -1.88 1.97
CA TRP A 571 21.39 -3.33 1.71
C TRP A 571 22.12 -3.72 0.42
N ASP A 572 22.50 -2.75 -0.40
CA ASP A 572 23.20 -2.93 -1.68
C ASP A 572 22.38 -3.76 -2.69
N ILE A 573 21.09 -3.42 -2.80
CA ILE A 573 20.11 -4.07 -3.67
C ILE A 573 19.50 -3.07 -4.66
N ASN A 574 19.10 -3.55 -5.84
CA ASN A 574 18.41 -2.71 -6.81
C ASN A 574 16.97 -2.42 -6.34
N ALA A 575 16.75 -1.26 -5.76
CA ALA A 575 15.44 -0.80 -5.31
C ALA A 575 14.46 -0.47 -6.45
N PHE A 576 14.90 -0.48 -7.71
CA PHE A 576 14.19 0.16 -8.82
C PHE A 576 13.69 -0.81 -9.91
N ASP A 577 14.27 -2.00 -10.06
CA ASP A 577 13.65 -3.09 -10.83
C ASP A 577 12.47 -3.77 -10.10
N GLN A 578 11.81 -4.72 -10.78
CA GLN A 578 10.71 -5.53 -10.23
C GLN A 578 10.61 -6.94 -10.86
N TRP A 579 11.71 -7.59 -11.22
CA TRP A 579 11.72 -8.82 -12.04
C TRP A 579 10.83 -9.97 -11.54
N GLY A 580 10.58 -10.06 -10.23
CA GLY A 580 9.76 -11.11 -9.62
C GLY A 580 8.30 -11.19 -10.12
N VAL A 581 7.76 -10.14 -10.77
CA VAL A 581 6.36 -10.13 -11.24
C VAL A 581 6.15 -10.83 -12.59
N GLU A 582 7.20 -11.05 -13.39
CA GLU A 582 7.06 -11.47 -14.79
C GLU A 582 6.61 -12.93 -14.95
N LEU A 583 7.07 -13.85 -14.10
CA LEU A 583 6.69 -15.27 -14.15
C LEU A 583 5.16 -15.44 -14.03
N GLY A 584 4.52 -14.64 -13.17
CA GLY A 584 3.06 -14.64 -13.01
C GLY A 584 2.33 -14.25 -14.30
N LYS A 585 2.80 -13.20 -14.98
CA LYS A 585 2.22 -12.70 -16.24
C LYS A 585 2.34 -13.74 -17.37
N VAL A 586 3.50 -14.38 -17.50
CA VAL A 586 3.74 -15.43 -18.51
C VAL A 586 2.81 -16.63 -18.29
N LEU A 587 2.70 -17.11 -17.04
CA LEU A 587 1.82 -18.22 -16.70
C LEU A 587 0.33 -17.86 -16.86
N ALA A 588 -0.09 -16.65 -16.48
CA ALA A 588 -1.45 -16.16 -16.67
C ALA A 588 -1.82 -16.06 -18.16
N SER A 589 -0.89 -15.61 -19.02
CA SER A 589 -1.11 -15.57 -20.47
C SER A 589 -1.31 -16.99 -21.05
N LYS A 590 -0.51 -17.98 -20.60
CA LYS A 590 -0.70 -19.39 -20.98
C LYS A 590 -2.08 -19.93 -20.54
N VAL A 591 -2.48 -19.65 -19.30
CA VAL A 591 -3.81 -20.03 -18.77
C VAL A 591 -4.92 -19.40 -19.60
N ARG A 592 -4.85 -18.09 -19.89
CA ARG A 592 -5.81 -17.36 -20.73
C ARG A 592 -5.98 -18.03 -22.11
N THR A 593 -4.88 -18.33 -22.81
CA THR A 593 -4.94 -18.98 -24.13
C THR A 593 -5.59 -20.36 -24.06
N LYS A 594 -5.22 -21.20 -23.09
CA LYS A 594 -5.80 -22.55 -22.96
C LYS A 594 -7.23 -22.55 -22.45
N MET A 595 -7.64 -21.59 -21.62
CA MET A 595 -9.05 -21.39 -21.26
C MET A 595 -9.89 -20.90 -22.42
N HIS A 596 -9.35 -20.05 -23.31
CA HIS A 596 -10.02 -19.66 -24.54
C HIS A 596 -10.21 -20.87 -25.46
N GLU A 597 -9.14 -21.64 -25.77
CA GLU A 597 -9.23 -22.88 -26.55
C GLU A 597 -10.23 -23.88 -25.97
N ALA A 598 -10.25 -24.04 -24.64
CA ALA A 598 -11.15 -24.98 -23.96
C ALA A 598 -12.62 -24.57 -24.09
N ARG A 599 -12.92 -23.28 -24.00
CA ARG A 599 -14.27 -22.74 -24.22
C ARG A 599 -14.70 -22.85 -25.69
N THR A 600 -13.88 -22.38 -26.63
CA THR A 600 -14.28 -22.32 -28.06
C THR A 600 -14.29 -23.69 -28.74
N LYS A 601 -13.52 -24.67 -28.25
CA LYS A 601 -13.50 -26.04 -28.76
C LYS A 601 -14.23 -27.06 -27.87
N LEU A 602 -15.02 -26.58 -26.90
CA LEU A 602 -15.81 -27.37 -25.93
C LEU A 602 -15.04 -28.55 -25.30
N ARG A 603 -13.74 -28.35 -25.03
CA ARG A 603 -12.83 -29.41 -24.54
C ARG A 603 -12.39 -29.16 -23.11
N LYS A 604 -12.03 -30.23 -22.40
CA LYS A 604 -11.33 -30.11 -21.11
C LYS A 604 -9.85 -29.79 -21.32
N ILE A 605 -9.23 -29.18 -20.30
CA ILE A 605 -7.79 -29.03 -20.16
C ILE A 605 -7.18 -30.40 -19.82
N LEU A 606 -6.17 -30.82 -20.57
CA LEU A 606 -5.55 -32.14 -20.46
C LEU A 606 -4.16 -32.04 -19.80
N LYS A 607 -3.37 -33.12 -19.78
CA LYS A 607 -1.98 -33.10 -19.28
C LYS A 607 -1.08 -32.36 -20.26
N GLU A 608 -1.39 -32.50 -21.54
CA GLU A 608 -0.67 -32.07 -22.74
C GLU A 608 -0.68 -30.54 -22.90
N ASP A 609 -1.67 -29.86 -22.32
CA ASP A 609 -1.67 -28.40 -22.15
C ASP A 609 -0.53 -27.91 -21.23
N GLY A 610 0.15 -28.81 -20.51
CA GLY A 610 1.30 -28.51 -19.67
C GLY A 610 0.93 -27.74 -18.40
N PHE A 611 -0.09 -28.20 -17.69
CA PHE A 611 -0.45 -27.76 -16.35
C PHE A 611 -0.28 -28.89 -15.34
N ASN A 612 0.08 -28.56 -14.10
CA ASN A 612 0.15 -29.54 -13.02
C ASN A 612 -1.25 -30.14 -12.71
N PRO A 613 -1.34 -31.33 -12.07
CA PRO A 613 -2.63 -32.00 -11.82
C PRO A 613 -3.65 -31.18 -11.03
N SER A 614 -3.19 -30.32 -10.10
CA SER A 614 -4.07 -29.46 -9.28
C SER A 614 -4.68 -28.34 -10.12
N SER A 615 -3.85 -27.53 -10.78
CA SER A 615 -4.31 -26.44 -11.65
C SER A 615 -5.22 -26.96 -12.77
N ARG A 616 -4.89 -28.10 -13.38
CA ARG A 616 -5.76 -28.75 -14.39
C ARG A 616 -7.14 -29.11 -13.81
N LYS A 617 -7.19 -29.71 -12.61
CA LYS A 617 -8.46 -30.06 -11.95
C LYS A 617 -9.29 -28.81 -11.63
N MET A 618 -8.65 -27.75 -11.14
CA MET A 618 -9.31 -26.49 -10.81
C MET A 618 -9.83 -25.75 -12.05
N ILE A 619 -9.04 -25.64 -13.13
CA ILE A 619 -9.48 -24.98 -14.37
C ILE A 619 -10.63 -25.76 -15.01
N ASN A 620 -10.57 -27.09 -15.06
CA ASN A 620 -11.70 -27.89 -15.54
C ASN A 620 -12.96 -27.67 -14.70
N ARG A 621 -12.85 -27.66 -13.36
CA ARG A 621 -13.99 -27.40 -12.47
C ARG A 621 -14.56 -25.98 -12.62
N TYR A 622 -13.71 -24.99 -12.89
CA TYR A 622 -14.15 -23.62 -13.18
C TYR A 622 -14.88 -23.52 -14.53
N LEU A 623 -14.41 -24.24 -15.56
CA LEU A 623 -15.05 -24.28 -16.88
C LEU A 623 -16.37 -25.05 -16.85
N GLU A 624 -16.45 -26.15 -16.10
CA GLU A 624 -17.71 -26.89 -15.82
C GLU A 624 -18.73 -26.02 -15.06
N GLY A 625 -18.27 -25.07 -14.24
CA GLY A 625 -19.11 -24.16 -13.44
C GLY A 625 -19.55 -22.88 -14.15
N LYS A 626 -19.42 -22.80 -15.49
CA LYS A 626 -19.93 -21.69 -16.29
C LYS A 626 -20.83 -22.22 -17.40
N ALA A 627 -21.97 -21.55 -17.60
CA ALA A 627 -22.82 -21.78 -18.76
C ALA A 627 -22.00 -21.66 -20.06
N GLN A 628 -22.36 -22.46 -21.06
CA GLN A 628 -21.73 -22.38 -22.37
C GLN A 628 -21.98 -20.98 -22.95
N LEU A 629 -20.93 -20.34 -23.43
CA LEU A 629 -21.04 -19.10 -24.20
C LEU A 629 -21.49 -19.47 -25.62
N LEU A 630 -22.80 -19.70 -25.78
CA LEU A 630 -23.46 -20.03 -27.05
C LEU A 630 -23.59 -18.76 -27.93
N TYR A 631 -22.44 -18.22 -28.32
CA TYR A 631 -22.33 -17.18 -29.33
C TYR A 631 -21.50 -17.76 -30.48
N PRO A 632 -22.07 -17.95 -31.69
CA PRO A 632 -21.31 -18.45 -32.84
C PRO A 632 -20.15 -17.53 -33.23
N GLU A 633 -20.34 -16.22 -33.05
CA GLU A 633 -19.31 -15.20 -33.22
C GLU A 633 -19.14 -14.35 -31.95
N PRO A 634 -17.93 -13.82 -31.67
CA PRO A 634 -17.71 -12.92 -30.54
C PRO A 634 -18.46 -11.60 -30.71
N ARG A 635 -19.33 -11.26 -29.75
CA ARG A 635 -19.98 -9.95 -29.64
C ARG A 635 -19.70 -9.32 -28.28
N ASP A 636 -19.73 -7.99 -28.21
CA ASP A 636 -19.70 -7.26 -26.93
C ASP A 636 -20.99 -7.59 -26.15
N VAL A 637 -20.84 -8.05 -24.91
CA VAL A 637 -21.96 -8.36 -23.99
C VAL A 637 -21.72 -7.75 -22.62
N PHE A 638 -22.72 -7.05 -22.09
CA PHE A 638 -22.66 -6.42 -20.76
C PHE A 638 -23.21 -7.35 -19.67
N PRO A 639 -22.94 -7.09 -18.37
CA PRO A 639 -23.32 -8.01 -17.28
C PRO A 639 -24.82 -8.35 -17.19
N CYS A 640 -25.70 -7.48 -17.69
CA CYS A 640 -27.13 -7.73 -17.82
C CYS A 640 -27.47 -8.95 -18.71
N GLU A 641 -26.66 -9.27 -19.73
CA GLU A 641 -26.83 -10.47 -20.57
C GLU A 641 -26.22 -11.74 -19.95
N LEU A 642 -25.36 -11.61 -18.93
CA LEU A 642 -24.56 -12.71 -18.38
C LEU A 642 -25.06 -13.25 -17.04
N ILE A 643 -26.06 -12.60 -16.41
CA ILE A 643 -26.55 -12.92 -15.06
C ILE A 643 -27.93 -13.62 -15.06
N HIS A 644 -28.69 -13.53 -16.16
CA HIS A 644 -30.01 -14.18 -16.32
C HIS A 644 -30.03 -15.13 -17.53
N SER A 645 -29.11 -16.09 -17.57
CA SER A 645 -28.89 -17.00 -18.71
C SER A 645 -30.05 -17.97 -19.00
N GLU A 646 -31.05 -18.10 -18.12
CA GLU A 646 -32.22 -18.97 -18.33
C GLU A 646 -33.12 -18.53 -19.48
N ALA A 647 -33.00 -17.27 -19.93
CA ALA A 647 -33.75 -16.72 -21.07
C ALA A 647 -32.99 -16.78 -22.41
N CYS A 648 -31.78 -17.35 -22.46
CA CYS A 648 -30.90 -17.25 -23.64
C CYS A 648 -31.00 -18.50 -24.54
N VAL A 649 -31.96 -18.49 -25.47
CA VAL A 649 -32.07 -19.47 -26.57
C VAL A 649 -31.59 -18.82 -27.87
N ALA A 650 -30.86 -19.57 -28.70
CA ALA A 650 -30.32 -19.06 -29.96
C ALA A 650 -31.42 -18.86 -31.02
N PRO A 651 -31.42 -17.76 -31.79
CA PRO A 651 -32.55 -17.36 -32.65
C PRO A 651 -32.68 -18.13 -33.98
N TRP A 652 -32.02 -19.26 -34.13
CA TRP A 652 -32.12 -20.16 -35.29
C TRP A 652 -32.50 -21.61 -34.93
N ASP A 653 -32.41 -22.02 -33.66
CA ASP A 653 -32.68 -23.41 -33.23
C ASP A 653 -34.19 -23.75 -33.09
N LYS A 654 -35.06 -23.13 -33.92
CA LYS A 654 -36.52 -23.37 -33.92
C LYS A 654 -37.22 -23.38 -35.29
N HIS A 655 -36.49 -23.61 -36.37
CA HIS A 655 -36.96 -24.22 -37.63
C HIS A 655 -35.73 -24.92 -38.23
N GLU A 656 -35.74 -26.16 -38.73
CA GLU A 656 -36.79 -27.13 -39.10
C GLU A 656 -36.49 -28.50 -38.38
N SER A 657 -37.22 -29.62 -38.44
CA SER A 657 -38.36 -30.07 -39.26
C SER A 657 -39.22 -31.12 -38.51
N GLU A 658 -40.53 -31.15 -38.82
CA GLU A 658 -41.42 -32.33 -39.02
C GLU A 658 -41.11 -33.71 -38.36
N ALA A 659 -42.10 -34.28 -37.64
CA ALA A 659 -42.69 -35.61 -37.92
C ALA A 659 -43.85 -36.01 -36.95
N GLU A 660 -44.96 -36.46 -37.54
CA GLU A 660 -45.96 -37.47 -37.08
C GLU A 660 -46.79 -37.30 -35.77
N ASP A 661 -48.11 -37.51 -35.94
CA ASP A 661 -49.25 -37.71 -35.00
C ASP A 661 -49.47 -36.76 -33.78
#